data_AF-A0A553QD17-F1
#
_entry.id   AF-A0A553QD17-F1
#
_cell.length_a   1.000
_cell.length_b   1.000
_cell.length_c   1.000
_cell.angle_alpha   90.00
_cell.angle_beta   90.00
_cell.angle_gamma   90.00
#
_symmetry.space_group_name_H-M   'P 1'
#
loop_
_entity.id
_entity.type
_entity.pdbx_description
1 polymer ?
#
loop_
_entity_poly.entity_id
_entity_poly.type
_entity_poly.pdbx_seq_one_letter_code
_entity_poly.pdbx_strand_id
1 'polypeptide(L)'
;AASSRRALRGSESFNSKIREVSPKNDTGHKDERNPLGLNKRMVEGAAVGPMAAITPLQQMLASGTGAVLTSLFVTPLDVVKIRLQAQQTPFRQGKCFLYCNGLMDHVYSCQNMSSCSNWYKNPTHFNGTLDAFVQITRHEGIRSLWSGLPPTLVMAVPATVIYFTCYDQLRDFLRYNLNYQGDHIPLIAGGLARLGAVSVISPLELVRTKMQSRKLTYSELMVCIRSSVAQNGWFSLWRGWGPTVLRDVPFSALYWFNYELVKAQLSERYKAPQASFAISFTAGAISGAIAAALTLPFDVVKTRRQIQLGEMEALGVSAKMPSSTWNMMKSICVDVGYRGLFAGFLPRVIKVAPACAVMISTYEFGKAFFQKRNLDQSHRKFSAPRHGSLGFLPRKRCQRHRGKVKSFPKDDPSKPVHLTAFLGYKAGMTHIVREVDRPGSKVNKKEVVEAVTIVETPPMIVVGLIGYIMTPRGLRSLKTIFAEHISDECKRRFYKNWYKSKKKAFSKYCKRWQDEDGKKQLEKDFNSLKKYCQVIRIIAHTQMRQLPLRQKKAHLMEIQLNGGTIADKVDWAREKLEQAIPINTVFGQDEMIDVIGVTKGHGVKGVTSRWHTKKLPRKTHRGLRKVACIGAWHPARVAFSVARAGQKGYHHRTEINKKIYKIGVGYHTKDGKVIKNNASTEYDLSNKSINPLGGFVHYGEVTNDFLMIKGCVVGTKKRVLTLRKSLLVQTSRRAQEKVDLKYIDTTSKFGHGRFQTIEEKKNFMGPLKKDRLAKQMA
;
A
#
# COMPACT_ATOMS: atom_id res chain seq x y z
N ALA A 1 0.06 62.13 -12.35
CA ALA A 1 -1.15 61.47 -11.82
C ALA A 1 -0.77 60.05 -11.38
N ALA A 2 -0.28 59.87 -10.14
CA ALA A 2 -1.07 59.49 -8.96
C ALA A 2 -1.71 58.09 -9.18
N SER A 3 -1.19 56.99 -8.61
CA SER A 3 -0.99 56.74 -7.18
C SER A 3 0.31 55.94 -6.82
N SER A 4 1.03 56.48 -5.82
CA SER A 4 1.89 55.88 -4.77
C SER A 4 2.42 54.44 -4.96
N ARG A 5 3.70 54.12 -5.22
CA ARG A 5 5.05 54.42 -4.63
C ARG A 5 5.36 53.89 -3.20
N ARG A 6 6.37 52.99 -3.20
CA ARG A 6 7.52 52.81 -2.24
C ARG A 6 7.18 52.23 -0.85
N ALA A 7 8.02 51.45 -0.15
CA ALA A 7 9.49 51.30 -0.09
C ALA A 7 9.82 49.89 0.52
N LEU A 8 10.75 49.08 -0.01
CA LEU A 8 12.20 48.97 0.28
C LEU A 8 12.63 48.30 1.61
N ARG A 9 13.66 47.45 1.46
CA ARG A 9 14.73 46.99 2.39
C ARG A 9 14.47 45.76 3.26
N GLY A 10 15.53 44.92 3.34
CA GLY A 10 15.67 43.85 4.32
C GLY A 10 16.46 42.63 3.82
N SER A 11 17.74 42.81 3.49
CA SER A 11 18.72 41.74 3.39
C SER A 11 19.06 41.20 4.78
N GLU A 12 19.03 39.88 5.00
CA GLU A 12 19.93 39.25 5.98
C GLU A 12 20.06 37.74 5.78
N SER A 13 21.30 37.30 5.87
CA SER A 13 21.78 35.93 5.78
C SER A 13 21.42 35.12 7.02
N PHE A 14 21.02 33.85 6.85
CA PHE A 14 21.24 32.86 7.91
C PHE A 14 21.78 31.55 7.34
N ASN A 15 23.01 31.28 7.74
CA ASN A 15 23.81 30.11 7.44
C ASN A 15 23.85 29.29 8.75
N SER A 16 23.28 28.07 8.80
CA SER A 16 23.67 27.10 9.82
C SER A 16 23.23 25.66 9.50
N LYS A 17 24.25 24.86 9.21
CA LYS A 17 24.52 23.51 9.75
C LYS A 17 23.31 22.71 10.26
N ILE A 18 22.90 21.70 9.50
CA ILE A 18 22.26 20.49 10.05
C ILE A 18 23.28 19.35 9.92
N ARG A 19 23.94 19.02 11.04
CA ARG A 19 24.68 17.78 11.23
C ARG A 19 23.68 16.67 11.51
N GLU A 20 23.77 15.58 10.76
CA GLU A 20 23.20 14.29 11.13
C GLU A 20 23.92 13.77 12.38
N VAL A 21 23.16 13.50 13.44
CA VAL A 21 23.61 12.67 14.57
C VAL A 21 22.70 11.44 14.63
N SER A 22 23.34 10.29 14.45
CA SER A 22 22.79 8.96 14.66
C SER A 22 22.71 8.67 16.16
N PRO A 23 21.71 7.91 16.67
CA PRO A 23 21.85 7.28 17.97
C PRO A 23 22.05 5.76 17.84
N LYS A 24 23.15 5.31 18.45
CA LYS A 24 23.36 3.94 18.92
C LYS A 24 22.57 3.72 20.22
N ASN A 25 22.33 2.44 20.51
CA ASN A 25 21.89 1.85 21.78
C ASN A 25 22.47 2.54 23.03
N ASP A 26 21.68 2.68 24.10
CA ASP A 26 21.84 1.85 25.30
C ASP A 26 20.81 2.16 26.43
N THR A 27 20.45 1.09 27.13
CA THR A 27 20.13 0.91 28.57
C THR A 27 19.40 2.00 29.37
N GLY A 28 18.32 1.62 30.05
CA GLY A 28 17.52 2.52 30.88
C GLY A 28 18.00 2.73 32.32
N HIS A 29 17.42 3.73 32.98
CA HIS A 29 16.95 3.66 34.37
C HIS A 29 16.08 4.89 34.73
N LYS A 30 15.00 4.60 35.47
CA LYS A 30 14.33 5.33 36.56
C LYS A 30 13.95 6.83 36.46
N ASP A 31 12.64 7.04 36.56
CA ASP A 31 11.90 7.91 37.48
C ASP A 31 12.54 9.20 38.00
N GLU A 32 11.92 10.34 37.66
CA GLU A 32 11.78 11.48 38.58
C GLU A 32 10.39 12.10 38.49
N ARG A 33 9.86 12.42 39.67
CA ARG A 33 8.49 12.82 40.00
C ARG A 33 8.23 14.28 39.63
N ASN A 34 6.99 14.59 39.25
CA ASN A 34 6.43 15.93 39.40
C ASN A 34 5.04 15.83 40.07
N PRO A 35 4.77 16.57 41.17
CA PRO A 35 3.52 16.43 41.93
C PRO A 35 2.47 17.51 41.57
N LEU A 36 1.21 17.12 41.80
CA LEU A 36 0.04 17.94 42.13
C LEU A 36 -0.62 18.81 41.05
N GLY A 37 -1.82 18.36 40.67
CA GLY A 37 -2.83 19.14 39.96
C GLY A 37 -4.11 18.31 39.80
N LEU A 38 -4.98 18.34 40.81
CA LEU A 38 -6.29 17.70 40.83
C LEU A 38 -7.12 18.04 39.58
N ASN A 39 -7.37 17.04 38.73
CA ASN A 39 -8.65 16.84 38.05
C ASN A 39 -8.77 15.39 37.60
N LYS A 40 -9.15 14.51 38.55
CA LYS A 40 -9.63 13.17 38.26
C LYS A 40 -11.03 13.28 37.65
N ARG A 41 -11.12 13.30 36.32
CA ARG A 41 -12.29 12.79 35.61
C ARG A 41 -11.84 11.75 34.59
N MET A 42 -12.26 10.55 34.94
CA MET A 42 -12.19 9.25 34.30
C MET A 42 -11.72 9.20 32.85
N VAL A 43 -10.73 8.33 32.67
CA VAL A 43 -10.28 7.74 31.42
C VAL A 43 -11.47 7.02 30.77
N GLU A 44 -12.17 7.69 29.86
CA GLU A 44 -13.10 7.03 28.94
C GLU A 44 -12.28 6.37 27.82
N GLY A 45 -12.59 5.09 27.59
CA GLY A 45 -11.86 4.22 26.68
C GLY A 45 -11.65 4.84 25.30
N ALA A 46 -10.42 4.72 24.81
CA ALA A 46 -10.01 5.14 23.48
C ALA A 46 -11.09 4.77 22.44
N ALA A 47 -11.69 5.81 21.85
CA ALA A 47 -12.60 5.70 20.73
C ALA A 47 -11.91 4.90 19.61
N VAL A 48 -12.43 3.70 19.35
CA VAL A 48 -12.00 2.83 18.26
C VAL A 48 -12.32 3.56 16.96
N GLY A 49 -11.30 4.03 16.25
CA GLY A 49 -11.48 4.73 14.98
C GLY A 49 -12.26 3.90 13.95
N PRO A 50 -12.87 4.53 12.92
CA PRO A 50 -13.80 3.89 11.98
C PRO A 50 -13.24 2.67 11.22
N MET A 51 -11.91 2.49 11.19
CA MET A 51 -11.24 1.37 10.52
C MET A 51 -11.22 0.06 11.31
N ALA A 52 -11.48 0.09 12.63
CA ALA A 52 -11.59 -1.12 13.46
C ALA A 52 -13.04 -1.39 13.91
N ALA A 53 -14.01 -0.67 13.36
CA ALA A 53 -15.42 -0.87 13.63
C ALA A 53 -15.89 -2.25 13.12
N ILE A 54 -16.78 -2.88 13.89
CA ILE A 54 -17.39 -4.18 13.57
C ILE A 54 -18.63 -3.90 12.73
N THR A 55 -18.86 -4.68 11.67
CA THR A 55 -20.07 -4.50 10.84
C THR A 55 -21.32 -5.05 11.56
N PRO A 56 -22.54 -4.56 11.23
CA PRO A 56 -23.78 -5.10 11.81
C PRO A 56 -23.91 -6.62 11.61
N LEU A 57 -23.50 -7.14 10.45
CA LEU A 57 -23.48 -8.58 10.19
C LEU A 57 -22.53 -9.34 11.13
N GLN A 58 -21.35 -8.81 11.40
CA GLN A 58 -20.40 -9.40 12.35
C GLN A 58 -20.96 -9.36 13.79
N GLN A 59 -21.67 -8.29 14.17
CA GLN A 59 -22.39 -8.20 15.45
C GLN A 59 -23.52 -9.24 15.54
N MET A 60 -24.30 -9.43 14.47
CA MET A 60 -25.35 -10.45 14.40
C MET A 60 -24.77 -11.86 14.60
N LEU A 61 -23.66 -12.19 13.94
CA LEU A 61 -22.99 -13.49 14.10
C LEU A 61 -22.45 -13.69 15.53
N ALA A 62 -21.84 -12.66 16.13
CA ALA A 62 -21.36 -12.71 17.52
C ALA A 62 -22.53 -12.90 18.52
N SER A 63 -23.66 -12.23 18.30
CA SER A 63 -24.85 -12.35 19.17
C SER A 63 -25.58 -13.69 18.99
N GLY A 64 -25.67 -14.21 17.75
CA GLY A 64 -26.28 -15.51 17.47
C GLY A 64 -25.50 -16.67 18.07
N THR A 65 -24.17 -16.62 18.02
CA THR A 65 -23.30 -17.63 18.68
C THR A 65 -23.46 -17.60 20.20
N GLY A 66 -23.52 -16.41 20.82
CA GLY A 66 -23.85 -16.26 22.24
C GLY A 66 -25.21 -16.86 22.62
N ALA A 67 -26.21 -16.70 21.77
CA ALA A 67 -27.55 -17.22 21.99
C ALA A 67 -27.63 -18.75 21.96
N VAL A 68 -26.93 -19.36 21.02
CA VAL A 68 -26.81 -20.82 20.92
C VAL A 68 -26.09 -21.39 22.15
N LEU A 69 -24.95 -20.81 22.53
CA LEU A 69 -24.19 -21.28 23.71
C LEU A 69 -24.98 -21.11 25.01
N THR A 70 -25.67 -19.98 25.17
CA THR A 70 -26.52 -19.74 26.35
C THR A 70 -27.69 -20.72 26.40
N SER A 71 -28.34 -20.97 25.26
CA SER A 71 -29.46 -21.92 25.19
C SER A 71 -29.00 -23.35 25.50
N LEU A 72 -27.83 -23.76 25.01
CA LEU A 72 -27.24 -25.07 25.33
C LEU A 72 -26.93 -25.22 26.82
N PHE A 73 -26.47 -24.15 27.48
CA PHE A 73 -26.11 -24.17 28.90
C PHE A 73 -27.35 -24.14 29.82
N VAL A 74 -28.37 -23.37 29.46
CA VAL A 74 -29.54 -23.12 30.33
C VAL A 74 -30.64 -24.18 30.16
N THR A 75 -30.72 -24.84 29.01
CA THR A 75 -31.78 -25.82 28.72
C THR A 75 -31.88 -26.97 29.74
N PRO A 76 -30.79 -27.57 30.25
CA PRO A 76 -30.88 -28.58 31.31
C PRO A 76 -31.53 -28.04 32.59
N LEU A 77 -31.20 -26.81 33.00
CA LEU A 77 -31.78 -26.17 34.17
C LEU A 77 -33.26 -25.87 33.97
N ASP A 78 -33.66 -25.53 32.75
CA ASP A 78 -35.06 -25.29 32.40
C ASP A 78 -35.88 -26.58 32.40
N VAL A 79 -35.34 -27.68 31.88
CA VAL A 79 -36.00 -28.99 31.96
C VAL A 79 -36.20 -29.40 33.42
N VAL A 80 -35.15 -29.35 34.25
CA VAL A 80 -35.27 -29.69 35.68
C VAL A 80 -36.29 -28.82 36.41
N LYS A 81 -36.28 -27.50 36.15
CA LYS A 81 -37.25 -26.58 36.75
C LYS A 81 -38.68 -26.95 36.36
N ILE A 82 -38.95 -27.16 35.08
CA ILE A 82 -40.30 -27.46 34.59
C ILE A 82 -40.80 -28.78 35.21
N ARG A 83 -39.94 -29.79 35.33
CA ARG A 83 -40.26 -31.08 35.96
C ARG A 83 -40.60 -30.94 37.44
N LEU A 84 -39.84 -30.15 38.19
CA LEU A 84 -40.14 -29.85 39.59
C LEU A 84 -41.44 -29.07 39.76
N GLN A 85 -41.74 -28.14 38.84
CA GLN A 85 -42.96 -27.35 38.89
C GLN A 85 -44.21 -28.17 38.52
N ALA A 86 -44.09 -29.11 37.59
CA ALA A 86 -45.18 -30.01 37.21
C ALA A 86 -45.63 -30.90 38.39
N GLN A 87 -44.74 -31.21 39.33
CA GLN A 87 -45.06 -31.99 40.55
C GLN A 87 -45.85 -31.19 41.59
N GLN A 88 -45.73 -29.85 41.64
CA GLN A 88 -46.33 -29.01 42.69
C GLN A 88 -47.81 -28.63 42.46
N THR A 89 -48.40 -28.99 41.31
CA THR A 89 -49.83 -28.75 41.03
C THR A 89 -50.64 -30.05 41.11
N PRO A 90 -51.25 -30.39 42.27
CA PRO A 90 -52.15 -31.53 42.35
C PRO A 90 -53.45 -31.23 41.57
N PHE A 91 -53.77 -32.04 40.57
CA PHE A 91 -55.01 -31.91 39.81
C PHE A 91 -56.21 -32.34 40.66
N ARG A 92 -57.34 -31.59 40.59
CA ARG A 92 -58.63 -32.02 41.16
C ARG A 92 -59.11 -33.33 40.52
N GLN A 93 -59.74 -34.20 41.32
CA GLN A 93 -60.23 -35.54 40.93
C GLN A 93 -61.01 -35.52 39.60
N GLY A 94 -60.68 -36.45 38.69
CA GLY A 94 -61.41 -36.67 37.42
C GLY A 94 -60.64 -36.45 36.11
N LYS A 95 -59.31 -36.26 36.14
CA LYS A 95 -58.48 -36.04 34.93
C LYS A 95 -57.36 -37.08 34.81
N CYS A 96 -57.12 -37.60 33.60
CA CYS A 96 -56.13 -38.65 33.30
C CYS A 96 -54.98 -38.14 32.39
N PHE A 97 -53.78 -38.73 32.48
CA PHE A 97 -52.65 -38.39 31.62
C PHE A 97 -52.69 -39.16 30.29
N LEU A 98 -52.45 -38.49 29.16
CA LEU A 98 -52.30 -39.12 27.84
C LEU A 98 -50.82 -39.36 27.48
N TYR A 99 -49.93 -38.43 27.88
CA TYR A 99 -48.49 -38.48 27.58
C TYR A 99 -47.72 -37.47 28.44
N CYS A 100 -46.58 -37.88 29.01
CA CYS A 100 -45.71 -37.03 29.84
C CYS A 100 -44.27 -37.07 29.30
N ASN A 101 -43.84 -35.97 28.68
CA ASN A 101 -42.42 -35.69 28.40
C ASN A 101 -41.89 -34.55 29.28
N GLY A 102 -42.68 -34.13 30.29
CA GLY A 102 -42.50 -33.06 31.27
C GLY A 102 -41.84 -31.76 30.80
N LEU A 103 -41.94 -31.48 29.50
CA LEU A 103 -41.95 -30.15 28.89
C LEU A 103 -43.35 -29.82 28.37
N MET A 104 -44.18 -30.85 28.16
CA MET A 104 -45.58 -30.79 27.71
C MET A 104 -46.30 -31.96 28.36
N ASP A 105 -47.12 -31.67 29.37
CA ASP A 105 -47.97 -32.68 30.02
C ASP A 105 -49.40 -32.53 29.48
N HIS A 106 -49.90 -33.59 28.84
CA HIS A 106 -51.22 -33.57 28.21
C HIS A 106 -52.23 -34.29 29.10
N VAL A 107 -53.22 -33.52 29.55
CA VAL A 107 -54.31 -33.95 30.42
C VAL A 107 -55.54 -34.24 29.57
N TYR A 108 -56.11 -35.43 29.72
CA TYR A 108 -57.40 -35.82 29.16
C TYR A 108 -58.47 -35.74 30.25
N SER A 109 -59.61 -35.12 29.96
CA SER A 109 -60.77 -35.08 30.85
C SER A 109 -61.68 -36.27 30.51
N CYS A 110 -61.74 -37.30 31.35
CA CYS A 110 -62.71 -38.40 31.13
C CYS A 110 -64.11 -37.82 31.39
N GLN A 111 -64.94 -37.69 30.35
CA GLN A 111 -66.24 -37.00 30.43
C GLN A 111 -67.41 -37.93 30.82
N ASN A 112 -67.15 -39.21 31.05
CA ASN A 112 -68.09 -40.17 31.61
C ASN A 112 -67.32 -41.20 32.47
N MET A 113 -67.87 -41.56 33.63
CA MET A 113 -67.22 -42.38 34.67
C MET A 113 -67.17 -43.88 34.31
N SER A 114 -66.79 -44.24 33.07
CA SER A 114 -66.63 -45.65 32.68
C SER A 114 -65.40 -45.85 31.79
N SER A 115 -64.40 -46.52 32.37
CA SER A 115 -63.21 -47.12 31.76
C SER A 115 -62.22 -46.20 31.02
N CYS A 116 -61.31 -45.57 31.79
CA CYS A 116 -60.03 -45.05 31.27
C CYS A 116 -58.93 -46.09 31.63
N SER A 117 -58.64 -47.07 30.76
CA SER A 117 -57.85 -48.28 31.07
C SER A 117 -56.33 -48.22 30.85
N ASN A 118 -55.74 -47.07 30.52
CA ASN A 118 -54.27 -46.92 30.46
C ASN A 118 -53.78 -45.91 31.49
N TRP A 119 -53.51 -46.38 32.71
CA TRP A 119 -52.80 -45.63 33.74
C TRP A 119 -51.31 -45.57 33.45
N TYR A 120 -50.79 -44.38 33.14
CA TYR A 120 -49.37 -44.11 33.28
C TYR A 120 -49.12 -43.62 34.71
N LYS A 121 -48.50 -44.44 35.58
CA LYS A 121 -47.99 -43.97 36.87
C LYS A 121 -46.79 -43.08 36.61
N ASN A 122 -46.81 -41.84 37.10
CA ASN A 122 -45.63 -40.97 37.07
C ASN A 122 -44.48 -41.66 37.84
N PRO A 123 -43.36 -42.00 37.19
CA PRO A 123 -42.34 -42.85 37.81
C PRO A 123 -41.36 -42.07 38.71
N THR A 124 -41.47 -40.74 38.82
CA THR A 124 -40.45 -39.93 39.51
C THR A 124 -41.09 -38.90 40.44
N HIS A 125 -40.72 -38.96 41.72
CA HIS A 125 -41.02 -37.95 42.73
C HIS A 125 -39.70 -37.29 43.12
N PHE A 126 -39.56 -35.99 42.87
CA PHE A 126 -38.34 -35.27 43.11
C PHE A 126 -38.37 -34.60 44.49
N ASN A 127 -37.32 -34.77 45.30
CA ASN A 127 -37.19 -34.11 46.60
C ASN A 127 -36.34 -32.82 46.53
N GLY A 128 -35.74 -32.53 45.36
CA GLY A 128 -34.95 -31.31 45.14
C GLY A 128 -34.38 -31.19 43.72
N THR A 129 -33.70 -30.08 43.42
CA THR A 129 -33.14 -29.78 42.08
C THR A 129 -32.01 -30.71 41.66
N LEU A 130 -31.12 -31.08 42.59
CA LEU A 130 -30.03 -32.03 42.31
C LEU A 130 -30.57 -33.45 42.16
N ASP A 131 -31.52 -33.84 43.00
CA ASP A 131 -32.21 -35.13 42.93
C ASP A 131 -32.98 -35.27 41.60
N ALA A 132 -33.69 -34.23 41.18
CA ALA A 132 -34.33 -34.17 39.86
C ALA A 132 -33.33 -34.29 38.70
N PHE A 133 -32.19 -33.59 38.75
CA PHE A 133 -31.18 -33.70 37.69
C PHE A 133 -30.62 -35.12 37.57
N VAL A 134 -30.34 -35.78 38.71
CA VAL A 134 -29.80 -37.15 38.75
C VAL A 134 -30.85 -38.19 38.33
N GLN A 135 -32.09 -38.07 38.80
CA GLN A 135 -33.16 -39.00 38.43
C GLN A 135 -33.55 -38.88 36.96
N ILE A 136 -33.63 -37.66 36.40
CA ILE A 136 -33.91 -37.44 34.97
C ILE A 136 -32.80 -38.05 34.11
N THR A 137 -31.53 -37.83 34.47
CA THR A 137 -30.41 -38.41 33.71
C THR A 137 -30.34 -39.94 33.80
N ARG A 138 -30.68 -40.53 34.95
CA ARG A 138 -30.68 -41.99 35.14
C ARG A 138 -31.87 -42.70 34.48
N HIS A 139 -33.08 -42.13 34.54
CA HIS A 139 -34.30 -42.80 34.08
C HIS A 139 -34.73 -42.40 32.66
N GLU A 140 -34.50 -41.15 32.24
CA GLU A 140 -34.91 -40.64 30.90
C GLU A 140 -33.71 -40.50 29.94
N GLY A 141 -32.49 -40.68 30.44
CA GLY A 141 -31.24 -40.55 29.69
C GLY A 141 -30.77 -39.11 29.51
N ILE A 142 -29.48 -38.89 29.28
CA ILE A 142 -28.87 -37.55 29.28
C ILE A 142 -29.41 -36.60 28.19
N ARG A 143 -29.89 -37.14 27.06
CA ARG A 143 -30.47 -36.32 25.97
C ARG A 143 -31.81 -35.67 26.34
N SER A 144 -32.52 -36.20 27.33
CA SER A 144 -33.80 -35.66 27.81
C SER A 144 -33.66 -34.23 28.36
N LEU A 145 -32.50 -33.88 28.93
CA LEU A 145 -32.17 -32.54 29.44
C LEU A 145 -32.17 -31.45 28.34
N TRP A 146 -32.07 -31.83 27.06
CA TRP A 146 -32.12 -30.91 25.91
C TRP A 146 -33.35 -31.10 25.03
N SER A 147 -34.36 -31.85 25.48
CA SER A 147 -35.61 -32.09 24.74
C SER A 147 -36.36 -30.80 24.36
N GLY A 148 -36.17 -29.71 25.11
CA GLY A 148 -36.74 -28.39 24.85
C GLY A 148 -35.87 -27.44 24.01
N LEU A 149 -34.70 -27.88 23.54
CA LEU A 149 -33.73 -27.02 22.86
C LEU A 149 -34.20 -26.50 21.50
N PRO A 150 -34.77 -27.31 20.57
CA PRO A 150 -35.20 -26.82 19.26
C PRO A 150 -36.23 -25.67 19.30
N PRO A 151 -37.37 -25.77 20.03
CA PRO A 151 -38.31 -24.65 20.12
C PRO A 151 -37.74 -23.45 20.88
N THR A 152 -36.75 -23.66 21.74
CA THR A 152 -36.04 -22.58 22.44
C THR A 152 -35.11 -21.81 21.50
N LEU A 153 -34.37 -22.48 20.63
CA LEU A 153 -33.46 -21.84 19.67
C LEU A 153 -34.20 -21.03 18.59
N VAL A 154 -35.32 -21.54 18.08
CA VAL A 154 -36.15 -20.87 17.05
C VAL A 154 -36.58 -19.48 17.50
N MET A 155 -36.82 -19.28 18.80
CA MET A 155 -37.14 -17.96 19.34
C MET A 155 -35.92 -17.21 19.89
N ALA A 156 -35.03 -17.88 20.61
CA ALA A 156 -33.95 -17.24 21.35
C ALA A 156 -32.93 -16.57 20.40
N VAL A 157 -32.60 -17.20 19.27
CA VAL A 157 -31.57 -16.66 18.35
C VAL A 157 -32.03 -15.38 17.64
N PRO A 158 -33.21 -15.31 16.99
CA PRO A 158 -33.69 -14.04 16.43
C PRO A 158 -33.85 -12.96 17.50
N ALA A 159 -34.32 -13.35 18.69
CA ALA A 159 -34.57 -12.43 19.78
C ALA A 159 -33.31 -11.71 20.27
N THR A 160 -32.24 -12.46 20.50
CA THR A 160 -30.97 -11.90 20.96
C THR A 160 -30.24 -11.16 19.85
N VAL A 161 -30.32 -11.64 18.61
CA VAL A 161 -29.68 -10.98 17.45
C VAL A 161 -30.25 -9.58 17.28
N ILE A 162 -31.58 -9.42 17.23
CA ILE A 162 -32.23 -8.11 17.15
C ILE A 162 -31.86 -7.26 18.38
N TYR A 163 -31.99 -7.82 19.58
CA TYR A 163 -31.76 -7.07 20.81
C TYR A 163 -30.33 -6.52 20.94
N PHE A 164 -29.30 -7.36 20.80
CA PHE A 164 -27.91 -6.95 20.98
C PHE A 164 -27.41 -6.04 19.84
N THR A 165 -27.85 -6.29 18.61
CA THR A 165 -27.47 -5.42 17.48
C THR A 165 -28.16 -4.07 17.58
N CYS A 166 -29.46 -4.01 17.88
CA CYS A 166 -30.17 -2.76 18.12
C CYS A 166 -29.57 -1.98 19.30
N TYR A 167 -29.16 -2.66 20.37
CA TYR A 167 -28.49 -2.02 21.50
C TYR A 167 -27.19 -1.34 21.09
N ASP A 168 -26.26 -2.06 20.43
CA ASP A 168 -24.96 -1.49 20.03
C ASP A 168 -25.17 -0.33 19.03
N GLN A 169 -26.08 -0.46 18.07
CA GLN A 169 -26.38 0.60 17.09
C GLN A 169 -27.04 1.83 17.75
N LEU A 170 -27.99 1.65 18.67
CA LEU A 170 -28.62 2.74 19.40
C LEU A 170 -27.64 3.43 20.35
N ARG A 171 -26.80 2.67 21.05
CA ARG A 171 -25.76 3.21 21.93
C ARG A 171 -24.77 4.06 21.12
N ASP A 172 -24.30 3.54 20.00
CA ASP A 172 -23.36 4.26 19.14
C ASP A 172 -24.03 5.50 18.53
N PHE A 173 -25.29 5.40 18.08
CA PHE A 173 -26.06 6.55 17.60
C PHE A 173 -26.22 7.65 18.66
N LEU A 174 -26.58 7.29 19.90
CA LEU A 174 -26.76 8.22 21.02
C LEU A 174 -25.44 8.91 21.42
N ARG A 175 -24.33 8.16 21.41
CA ARG A 175 -23.01 8.69 21.76
C ARG A 175 -22.41 9.58 20.67
N TYR A 176 -22.51 9.19 19.40
CA TYR A 176 -21.83 9.88 18.30
C TYR A 176 -22.69 10.98 17.65
N ASN A 177 -23.97 10.72 17.38
CA ASN A 177 -24.80 11.67 16.62
C ASN A 177 -25.48 12.71 17.50
N LEU A 178 -25.82 12.36 18.75
CA LEU A 178 -26.46 13.25 19.71
C LEU A 178 -25.48 13.81 20.76
N ASN A 179 -24.21 13.41 20.69
CA ASN A 179 -23.10 13.86 21.53
C ASN A 179 -23.39 13.85 23.05
N TYR A 180 -24.28 12.95 23.47
CA TYR A 180 -24.69 12.80 24.86
C TYR A 180 -23.64 11.95 25.59
N GLN A 181 -23.10 12.45 26.70
CA GLN A 181 -22.10 11.77 27.53
C GLN A 181 -22.67 11.61 28.95
N GLY A 182 -23.53 10.62 29.14
CA GLY A 182 -24.16 10.34 30.42
C GLY A 182 -24.15 8.85 30.76
N ASP A 183 -23.97 8.54 32.04
CA ASP A 183 -23.96 7.16 32.56
C ASP A 183 -25.31 6.43 32.34
N HIS A 184 -26.37 7.16 32.01
CA HIS A 184 -27.71 6.64 31.72
C HIS A 184 -27.91 6.17 30.26
N ILE A 185 -26.94 6.37 29.36
CA ILE A 185 -27.06 5.95 27.94
C ILE A 185 -27.30 4.43 27.82
N PRO A 186 -26.55 3.54 28.51
CA PRO A 186 -26.80 2.10 28.46
C PRO A 186 -28.20 1.72 28.94
N LEU A 187 -28.76 2.48 29.88
CA LEU A 187 -30.10 2.27 30.42
C LEU A 187 -31.17 2.55 29.36
N ILE A 188 -31.09 3.71 28.70
CA ILE A 188 -32.04 4.13 27.65
C ILE A 188 -31.89 3.24 26.40
N ALA A 189 -30.66 3.04 25.93
CA ALA A 189 -30.37 2.20 24.76
C ALA A 189 -30.82 0.74 25.00
N GLY A 190 -30.55 0.20 26.19
CA GLY A 190 -30.97 -1.15 26.60
C GLY A 190 -32.49 -1.28 26.68
N GLY A 191 -33.18 -0.29 27.24
CA GLY A 191 -34.64 -0.27 27.31
C GLY A 191 -35.32 -0.21 25.94
N LEU A 192 -34.89 0.72 25.08
CA LEU A 192 -35.43 0.90 23.72
C LEU A 192 -35.12 -0.30 22.82
N ALA A 193 -33.90 -0.84 22.87
CA ALA A 193 -33.54 -2.04 22.11
C ALA A 193 -34.39 -3.25 22.51
N ARG A 194 -34.69 -3.41 23.81
CA ARG A 194 -35.55 -4.50 24.29
C ARG A 194 -37.00 -4.31 23.91
N LEU A 195 -37.53 -3.08 23.96
CA LEU A 195 -38.88 -2.75 23.51
C LEU A 195 -39.05 -3.10 22.02
N GLY A 196 -38.09 -2.68 21.18
CA GLY A 196 -38.07 -3.01 19.75
C GLY A 196 -38.00 -4.52 19.50
N ALA A 197 -37.07 -5.22 20.17
CA ALA A 197 -36.95 -6.67 20.04
C ALA A 197 -38.24 -7.40 20.43
N VAL A 198 -38.79 -7.13 21.62
CA VAL A 198 -40.04 -7.77 22.11
C VAL A 198 -41.19 -7.52 21.15
N SER A 199 -41.30 -6.34 20.55
CA SER A 199 -42.38 -6.01 19.61
C SER A 199 -42.30 -6.81 18.32
N VAL A 200 -41.09 -7.12 17.84
CA VAL A 200 -40.87 -7.96 16.64
C VAL A 200 -41.06 -9.46 16.94
N ILE A 201 -40.69 -9.91 18.14
CA ILE A 201 -40.73 -11.35 18.51
C ILE A 201 -42.09 -11.76 19.07
N SER A 202 -42.90 -10.83 19.59
CA SER A 202 -44.18 -11.13 20.24
C SER A 202 -45.10 -12.08 19.47
N PRO A 203 -45.22 -12.01 18.12
CA PRO A 203 -45.99 -13.00 17.37
C PRO A 203 -45.42 -14.43 17.46
N LEU A 204 -44.10 -14.58 17.44
CA LEU A 204 -43.43 -15.88 17.60
C LEU A 204 -43.58 -16.41 19.02
N GLU A 205 -43.55 -15.54 20.04
CA GLU A 205 -43.83 -15.93 21.42
C GLU A 205 -45.26 -16.47 21.57
N LEU A 206 -46.25 -15.83 20.94
CA LEU A 206 -47.64 -16.30 20.96
C LEU A 206 -47.80 -17.66 20.29
N VAL A 207 -47.09 -17.89 19.18
CA VAL A 207 -47.08 -19.20 18.50
C VAL A 207 -46.50 -20.27 19.42
N ARG A 208 -45.38 -19.99 20.08
CA ARG A 208 -44.78 -20.93 21.04
C ARG A 208 -45.72 -21.23 22.20
N THR A 209 -46.35 -20.21 22.79
CA THR A 209 -47.24 -20.43 23.95
C THR A 209 -48.50 -21.21 23.57
N LYS A 210 -49.05 -21.03 22.36
CA LYS A 210 -50.13 -21.87 21.83
C LYS A 210 -49.69 -23.32 21.58
N MET A 211 -48.50 -23.51 21.02
CA MET A 211 -47.94 -24.87 20.85
C MET A 211 -47.71 -25.54 22.20
N GLN A 212 -47.24 -24.80 23.21
CA GLN A 212 -46.98 -25.33 24.56
C GLN A 212 -48.25 -25.70 25.32
N SER A 213 -49.38 -25.03 25.05
CA SER A 213 -50.65 -25.30 25.72
C SER A 213 -51.51 -26.38 25.04
N ARG A 214 -51.41 -26.56 23.71
CA ARG A 214 -52.17 -27.59 22.96
C ARG A 214 -51.31 -28.29 21.92
N LYS A 215 -51.43 -29.61 21.79
CA LYS A 215 -50.79 -30.38 20.70
C LYS A 215 -51.52 -30.08 19.39
N LEU A 216 -50.98 -29.13 18.62
CA LEU A 216 -51.46 -28.75 17.29
C LEU A 216 -50.43 -29.18 16.25
N THR A 217 -50.88 -29.80 15.18
CA THR A 217 -50.08 -30.03 13.97
C THR A 217 -49.75 -28.68 13.32
N TYR A 218 -48.62 -28.53 12.62
CA TYR A 218 -48.23 -27.25 12.00
C TYR A 218 -49.32 -26.66 11.07
N SER A 219 -50.09 -27.52 10.40
CA SER A 219 -51.26 -27.16 9.59
C SER A 219 -52.41 -26.59 10.44
N GLU A 220 -52.77 -27.28 11.52
CA GLU A 220 -53.83 -26.88 12.46
C GLU A 220 -53.48 -25.57 13.19
N LEU A 221 -52.20 -25.36 13.49
CA LEU A 221 -51.69 -24.12 14.05
C LEU A 221 -51.88 -22.93 13.09
N MET A 222 -51.58 -23.11 11.80
CA MET A 222 -51.78 -22.06 10.80
C MET A 222 -53.26 -21.73 10.60
N VAL A 223 -54.14 -22.73 10.66
CA VAL A 223 -55.61 -22.51 10.64
C VAL A 223 -56.07 -21.77 11.91
N CYS A 224 -55.53 -22.12 13.08
CA CYS A 224 -55.81 -21.42 14.35
C CYS A 224 -55.32 -19.96 14.34
N ILE A 225 -54.16 -19.69 13.74
CA ILE A 225 -53.64 -18.32 13.60
C ILE A 225 -54.49 -17.52 12.61
N ARG A 226 -54.82 -18.10 11.45
CA ARG A 226 -55.67 -17.44 10.44
C ARG A 226 -57.08 -17.13 10.99
N SER A 227 -57.69 -18.07 11.70
CA SER A 227 -58.99 -17.86 12.37
C SER A 227 -58.91 -16.82 13.49
N SER A 228 -57.84 -16.82 14.29
CA SER A 228 -57.63 -15.81 15.34
C SER A 228 -57.44 -14.40 14.77
N VAL A 229 -56.74 -14.27 13.64
CA VAL A 229 -56.56 -12.99 12.93
C VAL A 229 -57.86 -12.55 12.24
N ALA A 230 -58.66 -13.48 11.71
CA ALA A 230 -59.96 -13.19 11.12
C ALA A 230 -61.00 -12.73 12.18
N GLN A 231 -60.97 -13.30 13.39
CA GLN A 231 -61.93 -13.00 14.45
C GLN A 231 -61.57 -11.77 15.31
N ASN A 232 -60.27 -11.57 15.62
CA ASN A 232 -59.81 -10.54 16.56
C ASN A 232 -58.86 -9.50 15.91
N GLY A 233 -58.72 -9.53 14.59
CA GLY A 233 -57.78 -8.70 13.84
C GLY A 233 -56.31 -9.11 13.99
N TRP A 234 -55.44 -8.49 13.20
CA TRP A 234 -54.00 -8.75 13.19
C TRP A 234 -53.29 -8.42 14.52
N PHE A 235 -53.79 -7.44 15.29
CA PHE A 235 -53.27 -7.12 16.64
C PHE A 235 -53.43 -8.26 17.65
N SER A 236 -54.27 -9.27 17.36
CA SER A 236 -54.40 -10.46 18.20
C SER A 236 -53.09 -11.25 18.36
N LEU A 237 -52.14 -11.09 17.42
CA LEU A 237 -50.80 -11.70 17.50
C LEU A 237 -49.90 -11.11 18.60
N TRP A 238 -50.25 -9.92 19.11
CA TRP A 238 -49.56 -9.26 20.23
C TRP A 238 -50.29 -9.42 21.57
N ARG A 239 -51.26 -10.34 21.65
CA ARG A 239 -51.94 -10.66 22.91
C ARG A 239 -50.93 -11.26 23.89
N GLY A 240 -50.63 -10.52 24.97
CA GLY A 240 -49.58 -10.85 25.93
C GLY A 240 -48.32 -9.97 25.86
N TRP A 241 -48.26 -9.04 24.90
CA TRP A 241 -47.16 -8.08 24.75
C TRP A 241 -46.96 -7.21 26.00
N GLY A 242 -48.03 -6.65 26.57
CA GLY A 242 -47.95 -5.75 27.74
C GLY A 242 -47.26 -6.36 28.96
N PRO A 243 -47.67 -7.54 29.46
CA PRO A 243 -46.97 -8.24 30.54
C PRO A 243 -45.52 -8.63 30.21
N THR A 244 -45.19 -8.89 28.95
CA THR A 244 -43.81 -9.18 28.53
C THR A 244 -42.96 -7.91 28.54
N VAL A 245 -43.46 -6.78 28.04
CA VAL A 245 -42.77 -5.48 28.07
C VAL A 245 -42.51 -5.02 29.50
N LEU A 246 -43.52 -5.12 30.37
CA LEU A 246 -43.42 -4.71 31.77
C LEU A 246 -42.32 -5.46 32.54
N ARG A 247 -42.01 -6.69 32.13
CA ARG A 247 -40.95 -7.49 32.71
C ARG A 247 -39.59 -7.21 32.06
N ASP A 248 -39.56 -7.28 30.74
CA ASP A 248 -38.32 -7.37 29.97
C ASP A 248 -37.61 -6.02 29.82
N VAL A 249 -38.36 -4.93 29.68
CA VAL A 249 -37.78 -3.59 29.50
C VAL A 249 -37.07 -3.10 30.77
N PRO A 250 -37.68 -3.15 31.98
CA PRO A 250 -36.97 -2.80 33.21
C PRO A 250 -35.76 -3.70 33.46
N PHE A 251 -35.87 -5.00 33.17
CA PHE A 251 -34.76 -5.95 33.33
C PHE A 251 -33.59 -5.56 32.42
N SER A 252 -33.85 -5.29 31.14
CA SER A 252 -32.83 -4.90 30.16
C SER A 252 -32.14 -3.58 30.52
N ALA A 253 -32.92 -2.57 30.92
CA ALA A 253 -32.42 -1.25 31.27
C ALA A 253 -31.46 -1.31 32.46
N LEU A 254 -31.85 -2.03 33.53
CA LEU A 254 -31.01 -2.26 34.70
C LEU A 254 -29.81 -3.15 34.40
N TYR A 255 -29.99 -4.18 33.55
CA TYR A 255 -28.91 -5.09 33.17
C TYR A 255 -27.76 -4.35 32.48
N TRP A 256 -28.04 -3.57 31.43
CA TRP A 256 -27.00 -2.85 30.68
C TRP A 256 -26.35 -1.71 31.49
N PHE A 257 -27.14 -1.02 32.31
CA PHE A 257 -26.60 0.00 33.23
C PHE A 257 -25.59 -0.61 34.22
N ASN A 258 -25.99 -1.67 34.93
CA ASN A 258 -25.11 -2.34 35.88
C ASN A 258 -23.94 -3.04 35.19
N TYR A 259 -24.14 -3.60 33.99
CA TYR A 259 -23.08 -4.26 33.24
C TYR A 259 -21.96 -3.29 32.88
N GLU A 260 -22.27 -2.12 32.32
CA GLU A 260 -21.26 -1.13 31.95
C GLU A 260 -20.56 -0.56 33.21
N LEU A 261 -21.30 -0.35 34.31
CA LEU A 261 -20.71 0.09 35.59
C LEU A 261 -19.72 -0.92 36.16
N VAL A 262 -20.13 -2.19 36.29
CA VAL A 262 -19.29 -3.26 36.85
C VAL A 262 -18.13 -3.58 35.92
N LYS A 263 -18.35 -3.55 34.61
CA LYS A 263 -17.29 -3.72 33.59
C LYS A 263 -16.25 -2.62 33.69
N ALA A 264 -16.64 -1.35 33.86
CA ALA A 264 -15.72 -0.23 34.03
C ALA A 264 -14.86 -0.40 35.29
N GLN A 265 -15.49 -0.70 36.43
CA GLN A 265 -14.80 -0.93 37.71
C GLN A 265 -13.81 -2.10 37.64
N LEU A 266 -14.21 -3.23 37.04
CA LEU A 266 -13.33 -4.39 36.89
C LEU A 266 -12.19 -4.13 35.90
N SER A 267 -12.45 -3.43 34.81
CA SER A 267 -11.42 -3.12 33.80
C SER A 267 -10.34 -2.18 34.36
N GLU A 268 -10.72 -1.21 35.19
CA GLU A 268 -9.79 -0.34 35.93
C GLU A 268 -8.96 -1.14 36.94
N ARG A 269 -9.60 -2.01 37.72
CA ARG A 269 -8.94 -2.83 38.75
C ARG A 269 -7.89 -3.80 38.19
N TYR A 270 -8.14 -4.37 37.00
CA TYR A 270 -7.24 -5.32 36.36
C TYR A 270 -6.31 -4.70 35.29
N LYS A 271 -6.33 -3.38 35.08
CA LYS A 271 -5.53 -2.65 34.07
C LYS A 271 -5.59 -3.27 32.66
N ALA A 272 -6.75 -3.83 32.28
CA ALA A 272 -6.92 -4.51 31.00
C ALA A 272 -7.47 -3.51 29.95
N PRO A 273 -6.77 -3.30 28.80
CA PRO A 273 -7.21 -2.36 27.76
C PRO A 273 -8.43 -2.86 26.96
N GLN A 274 -8.78 -4.14 27.08
CA GLN A 274 -9.98 -4.74 26.49
C GLN A 274 -10.62 -5.67 27.51
N ALA A 275 -11.95 -5.72 27.54
CA ALA A 275 -12.68 -6.61 28.45
C ALA A 275 -12.37 -8.06 28.09
N SER A 276 -11.56 -8.73 28.92
CA SER A 276 -11.29 -10.16 28.80
C SER A 276 -12.58 -10.95 29.00
N PHE A 277 -12.64 -12.17 28.46
CA PHE A 277 -13.78 -13.09 28.62
C PHE A 277 -14.19 -13.21 30.10
N ALA A 278 -13.22 -13.31 31.01
CA ALA A 278 -13.46 -13.41 32.44
C ALA A 278 -14.13 -12.15 33.03
N ILE A 279 -13.70 -10.95 32.62
CA ILE A 279 -14.27 -9.66 33.09
C ILE A 279 -15.71 -9.53 32.61
N SER A 280 -15.97 -9.81 31.34
CA SER A 280 -17.33 -9.79 30.78
C SER A 280 -18.23 -10.86 31.42
N PHE A 281 -17.69 -12.03 31.74
CA PHE A 281 -18.43 -13.10 32.42
C PHE A 281 -18.84 -12.69 33.84
N THR A 282 -17.90 -12.19 34.65
CA THR A 282 -18.20 -11.76 36.03
C THR A 282 -19.12 -10.53 36.06
N ALA A 283 -18.90 -9.55 35.17
CA ALA A 283 -19.75 -8.38 35.07
C ALA A 283 -21.18 -8.76 34.66
N GLY A 284 -21.33 -9.68 33.69
CA GLY A 284 -22.62 -10.21 33.24
C GLY A 284 -23.37 -11.01 34.32
N ALA A 285 -22.65 -11.77 35.14
CA ALA A 285 -23.25 -12.53 36.25
C ALA A 285 -23.79 -11.59 37.34
N ILE A 286 -22.99 -10.61 37.77
CA ILE A 286 -23.36 -9.64 38.82
C ILE A 286 -24.52 -8.76 38.34
N SER A 287 -24.43 -8.21 37.12
CA SER A 287 -25.50 -7.37 36.57
C SER A 287 -26.80 -8.15 36.37
N GLY A 288 -26.71 -9.40 35.90
CA GLY A 288 -27.85 -10.31 35.76
C GLY A 288 -28.52 -10.63 37.10
N ALA A 289 -27.75 -10.88 38.16
CA ALA A 289 -28.28 -11.13 39.51
C ALA A 289 -28.99 -9.91 40.10
N ILE A 290 -28.39 -8.72 39.99
CA ILE A 290 -28.98 -7.45 40.48
C ILE A 290 -30.26 -7.13 39.71
N ALA A 291 -30.24 -7.24 38.38
CA ALA A 291 -31.41 -7.00 37.56
C ALA A 291 -32.54 -8.01 37.85
N ALA A 292 -32.20 -9.28 38.07
CA ALA A 292 -33.17 -10.33 38.43
C ALA A 292 -33.81 -10.09 39.81
N ALA A 293 -33.05 -9.56 40.77
CA ALA A 293 -33.53 -9.21 42.10
C ALA A 293 -34.55 -8.05 42.05
N LEU A 294 -34.18 -6.96 41.39
CA LEU A 294 -34.98 -5.73 41.34
C LEU A 294 -36.25 -5.88 40.52
N THR A 295 -36.25 -6.77 39.52
CA THR A 295 -37.42 -7.01 38.67
C THR A 295 -38.29 -8.19 39.12
N LEU A 296 -38.02 -8.78 40.29
CA LEU A 296 -38.82 -9.89 40.82
C LEU A 296 -40.30 -9.60 41.03
N PRO A 297 -40.69 -8.40 41.52
CA PRO A 297 -42.10 -8.06 41.63
C PRO A 297 -42.85 -8.16 40.28
N PHE A 298 -42.23 -7.71 39.18
CA PHE A 298 -42.84 -7.76 37.84
C PHE A 298 -42.95 -9.18 37.29
N ASP A 299 -41.99 -10.06 37.60
CA ASP A 299 -42.06 -11.49 37.25
C ASP A 299 -43.17 -12.22 38.00
N VAL A 300 -43.32 -11.96 39.30
CA VAL A 300 -44.38 -12.56 40.12
C VAL A 300 -45.76 -12.13 39.64
N VAL A 301 -45.94 -10.86 39.28
CA VAL A 301 -47.21 -10.38 38.70
C VAL A 301 -47.50 -11.04 37.35
N LYS A 302 -46.50 -11.17 36.46
CA LYS A 302 -46.67 -11.85 35.17
C LYS A 302 -47.07 -13.31 35.35
N THR A 303 -46.37 -14.04 36.22
CA THR A 303 -46.61 -15.47 36.47
C THR A 303 -47.98 -15.71 37.09
N ARG A 304 -48.41 -14.93 38.10
CA ARG A 304 -49.78 -15.03 38.65
C ARG A 304 -50.84 -14.69 37.63
N ARG A 305 -50.62 -13.70 36.77
CA ARG A 305 -51.56 -13.35 35.69
C ARG A 305 -51.67 -14.47 34.65
N GLN A 306 -50.56 -15.15 34.34
CA GLN A 306 -50.57 -16.33 33.44
C GLN A 306 -51.29 -17.52 34.08
N ILE A 307 -51.15 -17.73 35.39
CA ILE A 307 -51.88 -18.77 36.12
C ILE A 307 -53.38 -18.47 36.13
N GLN A 308 -53.79 -17.24 36.47
CA GLN A 308 -55.20 -16.81 36.44
C GLN A 308 -55.82 -16.96 35.05
N LEU A 309 -55.12 -16.56 33.99
CA LEU A 309 -55.59 -16.73 32.62
C LEU A 309 -55.73 -18.22 32.24
N GLY A 310 -54.78 -19.06 32.67
CA GLY A 310 -54.84 -20.51 32.46
C GLY A 310 -55.99 -21.19 33.20
N GLU A 311 -56.30 -20.75 34.42
CA GLU A 311 -57.45 -21.23 35.20
C GLU A 311 -58.78 -20.80 34.57
N MET A 312 -58.89 -19.57 34.06
CA MET A 312 -60.08 -19.07 33.37
C MET A 312 -60.33 -19.78 32.03
N GLU A 313 -59.27 -20.04 31.24
CA GLU A 313 -59.36 -20.83 30.01
C GLU A 313 -59.75 -22.29 30.29
N ALA A 314 -59.29 -22.87 31.42
CA ALA A 314 -59.62 -24.23 31.82
C ALA A 314 -61.07 -24.40 32.36
N LEU A 315 -61.66 -23.32 32.89
CA LEU A 315 -63.04 -23.31 33.43
C LEU A 315 -64.10 -22.85 32.41
N GLY A 316 -63.69 -22.38 31.22
CA GLY A 316 -64.62 -21.99 30.14
C GLY A 316 -65.44 -20.73 30.41
N VAL A 317 -65.16 -19.98 31.49
CA VAL A 317 -65.90 -18.77 31.87
C VAL A 317 -65.29 -17.54 31.21
N SER A 318 -66.04 -16.90 30.32
CA SER A 318 -65.66 -15.60 29.73
C SER A 318 -66.13 -14.46 30.63
N ALA A 319 -65.29 -14.05 31.58
CA ALA A 319 -65.50 -12.81 32.34
C ALA A 319 -64.62 -11.68 31.77
N LYS A 320 -65.17 -10.46 31.70
CA LYS A 320 -64.46 -9.23 31.35
C LYS A 320 -63.20 -9.06 32.23
N MET A 321 -62.02 -8.90 31.61
CA MET A 321 -60.82 -8.37 32.24
C MET A 321 -60.68 -6.88 31.85
N PRO A 322 -60.27 -5.97 32.75
CA PRO A 322 -58.99 -6.09 33.47
C PRO A 322 -58.95 -5.58 34.93
N SER A 323 -58.25 -6.28 35.81
CA SER A 323 -57.56 -5.62 36.94
C SER A 323 -56.26 -5.00 36.42
N SER A 324 -56.01 -3.73 36.75
CA SER A 324 -54.73 -3.09 36.51
C SER A 324 -53.62 -3.91 37.16
N THR A 325 -52.45 -4.03 36.50
CA THR A 325 -51.24 -4.67 37.05
C THR A 325 -50.92 -4.13 38.45
N TRP A 326 -51.18 -2.85 38.69
CA TRP A 326 -51.01 -2.19 39.98
C TRP A 326 -51.95 -2.74 41.05
N ASN A 327 -53.23 -2.96 40.70
CA ASN A 327 -54.22 -3.54 41.61
C ASN A 327 -53.88 -4.99 41.95
N MET A 328 -53.34 -5.74 40.98
CA MET A 328 -52.85 -7.10 41.22
C MET A 328 -51.64 -7.10 42.16
N MET A 329 -50.68 -6.19 41.97
CA MET A 329 -49.52 -6.06 42.87
C MET A 329 -49.95 -5.67 44.29
N LYS A 330 -50.95 -4.78 44.41
CA LYS A 330 -51.54 -4.38 45.70
C LYS A 330 -52.26 -5.54 46.38
N SER A 331 -53.07 -6.32 45.65
CA SER A 331 -53.71 -7.54 46.18
C SER A 331 -52.68 -8.54 46.68
N ILE A 332 -51.61 -8.80 45.94
CA ILE A 332 -50.55 -9.72 46.38
C ILE A 332 -49.90 -9.26 47.70
N CYS A 333 -49.67 -7.96 47.86
CA CYS A 333 -49.11 -7.41 49.10
C CYS A 333 -50.08 -7.53 50.27
N VAL A 334 -51.38 -7.40 50.03
CA VAL A 334 -52.42 -7.54 51.07
C VAL A 334 -52.63 -9.01 51.45
N ASP A 335 -52.64 -9.92 50.47
CA ASP A 335 -53.00 -11.34 50.68
C ASP A 335 -51.86 -12.19 51.26
N VAL A 336 -50.60 -11.91 50.89
CA VAL A 336 -49.41 -12.74 51.24
C VAL A 336 -48.28 -11.91 51.89
N GLY A 337 -48.43 -10.58 51.96
CA GLY A 337 -47.40 -9.67 52.43
C GLY A 337 -46.30 -9.38 51.40
N TYR A 338 -45.38 -8.45 51.74
CA TYR A 338 -44.26 -8.05 50.86
C TYR A 338 -43.33 -9.22 50.46
N ARG A 339 -43.23 -10.27 51.29
CA ARG A 339 -42.49 -11.50 50.96
C ARG A 339 -43.08 -12.25 49.77
N GLY A 340 -44.40 -12.12 49.53
CA GLY A 340 -45.07 -12.71 48.38
C GLY A 340 -44.60 -12.15 47.04
N LEU A 341 -44.14 -10.90 46.99
CA LEU A 341 -43.58 -10.29 45.77
C LEU A 341 -42.18 -10.80 45.41
N PHE A 342 -41.47 -11.42 46.36
CA PHE A 342 -40.14 -12.00 46.17
C PHE A 342 -40.14 -13.54 46.22
N ALA A 343 -41.32 -14.16 46.14
CA ALA A 343 -41.45 -15.60 46.08
C ALA A 343 -40.74 -16.16 44.83
N GLY A 344 -39.80 -17.10 45.01
CA GLY A 344 -39.02 -17.69 43.92
C GLY A 344 -37.73 -16.94 43.56
N PHE A 345 -37.23 -16.05 44.44
CA PHE A 345 -35.97 -15.31 44.25
C PHE A 345 -34.76 -16.19 43.93
N LEU A 346 -34.48 -17.19 44.78
CA LEU A 346 -33.28 -18.02 44.65
C LEU A 346 -33.26 -18.84 43.34
N PRO A 347 -34.34 -19.55 42.94
CA PRO A 347 -34.42 -20.21 41.63
C PRO A 347 -34.23 -19.25 40.44
N ARG A 348 -34.66 -17.99 40.57
CA ARG A 348 -34.50 -16.99 39.51
C ARG A 348 -33.04 -16.57 39.34
N VAL A 349 -32.35 -16.23 40.43
CA VAL A 349 -30.95 -15.78 40.38
C VAL A 349 -30.04 -16.90 39.86
N ILE A 350 -30.23 -18.13 40.33
CA ILE A 350 -29.46 -19.32 39.89
C ILE A 350 -29.58 -19.55 38.37
N LYS A 351 -30.74 -19.26 37.77
CA LYS A 351 -30.93 -19.38 36.31
C LYS A 351 -30.38 -18.18 35.54
N VAL A 352 -30.72 -16.97 35.97
CA VAL A 352 -30.52 -15.75 35.18
C VAL A 352 -29.06 -15.31 35.18
N ALA A 353 -28.36 -15.41 36.31
CA ALA A 353 -26.98 -14.95 36.41
C ALA A 353 -26.02 -15.72 35.46
N PRO A 354 -26.03 -17.07 35.41
CA PRO A 354 -25.20 -17.80 34.44
C PRO A 354 -25.62 -17.56 32.99
N ALA A 355 -26.93 -17.45 32.72
CA ALA A 355 -27.44 -17.19 31.37
C ALA A 355 -26.91 -15.86 30.81
N CYS A 356 -27.01 -14.79 31.60
CA CYS A 356 -26.50 -13.48 31.24
C CYS A 356 -24.97 -13.47 31.08
N ALA A 357 -24.25 -14.13 32.00
CA ALA A 357 -22.79 -14.23 31.97
C ALA A 357 -22.26 -14.89 30.70
N VAL A 358 -22.82 -16.04 30.30
CA VAL A 358 -22.42 -16.78 29.09
C VAL A 358 -22.74 -15.97 27.83
N MET A 359 -23.91 -15.33 27.79
CA MET A 359 -24.37 -14.54 26.64
C MET A 359 -23.41 -13.39 26.35
N ILE A 360 -23.15 -12.53 27.34
CA ILE A 360 -22.38 -11.31 27.14
C ILE A 360 -20.89 -11.58 26.94
N SER A 361 -20.33 -12.58 27.64
CA SER A 361 -18.93 -12.96 27.49
C SER A 361 -18.64 -13.52 26.09
N THR A 362 -19.54 -14.34 25.55
CA THR A 362 -19.43 -14.84 24.17
C THR A 362 -19.58 -13.70 23.16
N TYR A 363 -20.53 -12.79 23.37
CA TYR A 363 -20.75 -11.66 22.49
C TYR A 363 -19.53 -10.74 22.41
N GLU A 364 -18.97 -10.36 23.55
CA GLU A 364 -17.79 -9.50 23.64
C GLU A 364 -16.54 -10.17 23.07
N PHE A 365 -16.37 -11.47 23.32
CA PHE A 365 -15.30 -12.26 22.69
C PHE A 365 -15.44 -12.27 21.16
N GLY A 366 -16.65 -12.50 20.64
CA GLY A 366 -16.92 -12.45 19.20
C GLY A 366 -16.63 -11.08 18.60
N LYS A 367 -16.98 -10.00 19.30
CA LYS A 367 -16.65 -8.63 18.90
C LYS A 367 -15.15 -8.40 18.82
N ALA A 368 -14.40 -8.77 19.88
CA ALA A 368 -12.95 -8.65 19.91
C ALA A 368 -12.26 -9.47 18.80
N PHE A 369 -12.76 -10.68 18.51
CA PHE A 369 -12.27 -11.52 17.43
C PHE A 369 -12.40 -10.83 16.06
N PHE A 370 -13.56 -10.26 15.74
CA PHE A 370 -13.78 -9.56 14.47
C PHE A 370 -12.98 -8.26 14.36
N GLN A 371 -12.82 -7.51 15.45
CA GLN A 371 -11.96 -6.31 15.48
C GLN A 371 -10.51 -6.63 15.14
N LYS A 372 -9.95 -7.68 15.77
CA LYS A 372 -8.57 -8.13 15.50
C LYS A 372 -8.39 -8.54 14.03
N ARG A 373 -9.37 -9.27 13.47
CA ARG A 373 -9.35 -9.68 12.06
C ARG A 373 -9.40 -8.49 11.09
N ASN A 374 -10.19 -7.46 11.39
CA ASN A 374 -10.31 -6.27 10.56
C ASN A 374 -8.99 -5.44 10.59
N LEU A 375 -8.35 -5.34 11.76
CA LEU A 375 -7.05 -4.67 11.91
C LEU A 375 -5.94 -5.34 11.09
N ASP A 376 -5.87 -6.67 11.10
CA ASP A 376 -4.85 -7.44 10.37
C ASP A 376 -4.92 -7.27 8.84
N GLN A 377 -6.06 -6.83 8.29
CA GLN A 377 -6.26 -6.64 6.84
C GLN A 377 -6.07 -5.19 6.35
N SER A 378 -5.90 -4.22 7.26
CA SER A 378 -6.01 -2.78 6.96
C SER A 378 -4.79 -2.15 6.27
N HIS A 379 -3.59 -2.59 6.64
CA HIS A 379 -2.33 -2.01 6.17
C HIS A 379 -1.39 -3.08 5.64
N ARG A 380 -0.38 -2.65 4.89
CA ARG A 380 0.63 -3.57 4.39
C ARG A 380 1.41 -4.16 5.58
N LYS A 381 1.19 -5.45 5.86
CA LYS A 381 1.81 -6.18 6.99
C LYS A 381 3.33 -6.00 7.11
N PHE A 382 4.06 -5.94 6.00
CA PHE A 382 5.50 -5.70 5.98
C PHE A 382 5.86 -4.52 5.06
N SER A 383 6.58 -3.54 5.61
CA SER A 383 7.13 -2.44 4.83
C SER A 383 8.14 -2.96 3.81
N ALA A 384 8.13 -2.39 2.61
CA ALA A 384 9.21 -2.58 1.64
C ALA A 384 9.27 -1.40 0.68
N PRO A 385 10.46 -1.06 0.15
CA PRO A 385 10.64 0.07 -0.73
C PRO A 385 9.85 -0.08 -2.02
N ARG A 386 9.58 1.07 -2.65
CA ARG A 386 8.95 1.13 -3.97
C ARG A 386 9.83 0.48 -5.04
N HIS A 387 9.20 -0.23 -5.97
CA HIS A 387 9.87 -0.71 -7.17
C HIS A 387 10.04 0.41 -8.21
N GLY A 388 11.28 0.82 -8.45
CA GLY A 388 11.67 1.78 -9.49
C GLY A 388 11.41 3.24 -9.15
N SER A 389 12.23 4.13 -9.71
CA SER A 389 12.10 5.58 -9.49
C SER A 389 11.05 6.23 -10.40
N LEU A 390 10.25 7.14 -9.82
CA LEU A 390 9.25 7.97 -10.51
C LEU A 390 9.87 9.19 -11.21
N GLY A 391 11.06 9.65 -10.80
CA GLY A 391 11.77 10.76 -11.44
C GLY A 391 12.19 10.49 -12.89
N PHE A 392 12.07 9.24 -13.33
CA PHE A 392 12.31 8.81 -14.71
C PHE A 392 11.03 8.48 -15.49
N LEU A 393 9.86 8.83 -14.95
CA LEU A 393 8.62 8.91 -15.74
C LEU A 393 8.65 10.18 -16.61
N PRO A 394 8.11 10.15 -17.83
CA PRO A 394 7.52 9.00 -18.52
C PRO A 394 8.58 8.02 -19.07
N ARG A 395 8.36 6.71 -18.88
CA ARG A 395 9.20 5.63 -19.43
C ARG A 395 8.83 5.27 -20.86
N LYS A 396 8.97 6.23 -21.78
CA LYS A 396 8.69 6.12 -23.22
C LYS A 396 9.97 6.09 -24.07
N ARG A 397 9.85 5.74 -25.36
CA ARG A 397 10.96 5.89 -26.32
C ARG A 397 11.31 7.38 -26.42
N CYS A 398 12.59 7.72 -26.37
CA CYS A 398 13.02 9.08 -26.60
C CYS A 398 12.77 9.48 -28.05
N GLN A 399 12.40 10.74 -28.26
CA GLN A 399 12.16 11.28 -29.61
C GLN A 399 13.46 11.55 -30.37
N ARG A 400 14.51 11.97 -29.65
CA ARG A 400 15.84 12.22 -30.25
C ARG A 400 16.71 10.99 -30.09
N HIS A 401 17.40 10.60 -31.18
CA HIS A 401 18.40 9.52 -31.13
C HIS A 401 19.68 9.93 -30.40
N ARG A 402 20.08 11.21 -30.57
CA ARG A 402 21.20 11.84 -29.87
C ARG A 402 20.78 12.32 -28.48
N GLY A 403 21.68 12.19 -27.51
CA GLY A 403 21.51 12.76 -26.18
C GLY A 403 21.47 14.30 -26.23
N LYS A 404 20.32 14.92 -25.95
CA LYS A 404 20.23 16.38 -25.85
C LYS A 404 20.84 16.84 -24.53
N VAL A 405 21.73 17.84 -24.57
CA VAL A 405 22.13 18.59 -23.38
C VAL A 405 20.95 19.47 -22.97
N LYS A 406 20.38 19.21 -21.80
CA LYS A 406 19.27 20.01 -21.26
C LYS A 406 19.75 21.22 -20.46
N SER A 407 20.93 21.10 -19.87
CA SER A 407 21.58 22.13 -19.05
C SER A 407 23.06 22.11 -19.37
N PHE A 408 23.65 23.25 -19.70
CA PHE A 408 25.10 23.40 -19.83
C PHE A 408 25.70 23.82 -18.48
N PRO A 409 27.02 23.69 -18.27
CA PRO A 409 27.70 24.26 -17.11
C PRO A 409 27.41 25.75 -16.98
N LYS A 410 27.36 26.23 -15.73
CA LYS A 410 27.16 27.67 -15.46
C LYS A 410 28.36 28.43 -16.04
N ASP A 411 28.04 29.57 -16.66
CA ASP A 411 29.03 30.45 -17.26
C ASP A 411 29.73 31.30 -16.19
N ASP A 412 31.00 31.58 -16.42
CA ASP A 412 31.89 32.31 -15.52
C ASP A 412 32.86 33.15 -16.36
N PRO A 413 32.63 34.46 -16.52
CA PRO A 413 33.42 35.33 -17.39
C PRO A 413 34.91 35.44 -17.00
N SER A 414 35.28 35.10 -15.76
CA SER A 414 36.67 35.16 -15.30
C SER A 414 37.57 34.10 -15.95
N LYS A 415 36.97 33.03 -16.48
CA LYS A 415 37.70 31.93 -17.12
C LYS A 415 37.95 32.24 -18.60
N PRO A 416 38.99 31.66 -19.22
CA PRO A 416 39.18 31.77 -20.66
C PRO A 416 38.01 31.13 -21.42
N VAL A 417 37.75 31.62 -22.64
CA VAL A 417 36.71 31.08 -23.52
C VAL A 417 37.01 29.62 -23.83
N HIS A 418 36.05 28.72 -23.55
CA HIS A 418 36.20 27.30 -23.78
C HIS A 418 34.86 26.62 -24.12
N LEU A 419 34.96 25.43 -24.71
CA LEU A 419 33.82 24.58 -25.01
C LEU A 419 33.40 23.70 -23.83
N THR A 420 32.10 23.43 -23.75
CA THR A 420 31.51 22.72 -22.60
C THR A 420 31.02 21.31 -22.93
N ALA A 421 31.01 20.90 -24.20
CA ALA A 421 30.50 19.61 -24.62
C ALA A 421 31.14 19.14 -25.95
N PHE A 422 31.04 17.84 -26.22
CA PHE A 422 31.54 17.20 -27.43
C PHE A 422 30.66 16.00 -27.83
N LEU A 423 30.82 15.47 -29.04
CA LEU A 423 30.17 14.24 -29.50
C LEU A 423 31.19 13.13 -29.75
N GLY A 424 30.94 11.97 -29.16
CA GLY A 424 31.70 10.75 -29.43
C GLY A 424 30.80 9.58 -29.80
N TYR A 425 31.41 8.48 -30.21
CA TYR A 425 30.75 7.24 -30.62
C TYR A 425 31.25 6.09 -29.76
N LYS A 426 30.33 5.41 -29.09
CA LYS A 426 30.67 4.26 -28.25
C LYS A 426 31.22 3.12 -29.12
N ALA A 427 32.52 2.86 -29.05
CA ALA A 427 33.17 1.80 -29.80
C ALA A 427 32.99 0.45 -29.11
N GLY A 428 33.41 0.35 -27.86
CA GLY A 428 33.36 -0.88 -27.09
C GLY A 428 33.77 -0.68 -25.65
N MET A 429 34.10 -1.78 -24.98
CA MET A 429 34.61 -1.79 -23.61
C MET A 429 35.80 -2.73 -23.52
N THR A 430 36.75 -2.38 -22.69
CA THR A 430 37.87 -3.25 -22.28
C THR A 430 38.11 -3.06 -20.78
N HIS A 431 39.17 -3.64 -20.24
CA HIS A 431 39.64 -3.35 -18.88
C HIS A 431 41.08 -2.88 -18.90
N ILE A 432 41.46 -2.18 -17.84
CA ILE A 432 42.82 -1.68 -17.62
C ILE A 432 43.31 -2.14 -16.26
N VAL A 433 44.62 -2.12 -16.08
CA VAL A 433 45.25 -2.19 -14.75
C VAL A 433 45.85 -0.83 -14.44
N ARG A 434 45.61 -0.37 -13.23
CA ARG A 434 46.26 0.83 -12.69
C ARG A 434 46.55 0.66 -11.22
N GLU A 435 47.51 1.43 -10.73
CA GLU A 435 47.69 1.59 -9.30
C GLU A 435 46.69 2.62 -8.74
N VAL A 436 46.22 2.39 -7.52
CA VAL A 436 45.28 3.27 -6.84
C VAL A 436 45.99 4.07 -5.76
N ASP A 437 46.01 5.39 -5.90
CA ASP A 437 46.43 6.30 -4.83
C ASP A 437 45.20 6.82 -4.05
N ARG A 438 44.88 6.11 -2.96
CA ARG A 438 43.80 6.45 -2.04
C ARG A 438 44.18 6.13 -0.60
N PRO A 439 44.85 7.06 0.10
CA PRO A 439 45.22 6.89 1.50
C PRO A 439 44.02 6.47 2.37
N GLY A 440 44.20 5.44 3.18
CA GLY A 440 43.16 4.84 4.03
C GLY A 440 42.30 3.76 3.35
N SER A 441 42.46 3.52 2.05
CA SER A 441 41.80 2.40 1.35
C SER A 441 42.61 1.11 1.44
N LYS A 442 41.93 -0.04 1.52
CA LYS A 442 42.59 -1.38 1.46
C LYS A 442 43.35 -1.63 0.14
N VAL A 443 42.99 -0.89 -0.91
CA VAL A 443 43.61 -0.96 -2.24
C VAL A 443 44.63 0.16 -2.48
N ASN A 444 44.99 0.94 -1.46
CA ASN A 444 46.00 1.98 -1.61
C ASN A 444 47.33 1.37 -2.04
N LYS A 445 47.98 1.97 -3.05
CA LYS A 445 49.23 1.49 -3.67
C LYS A 445 49.16 0.03 -4.14
N LYS A 446 47.96 -0.43 -4.51
CA LYS A 446 47.73 -1.74 -5.11
C LYS A 446 47.17 -1.59 -6.50
N GLU A 447 47.48 -2.57 -7.33
CA GLU A 447 46.96 -2.67 -8.66
C GLU A 447 45.51 -3.12 -8.63
N VAL A 448 44.67 -2.44 -9.40
CA VAL A 448 43.26 -2.79 -9.56
C VAL A 448 42.94 -2.92 -11.03
N VAL A 449 42.09 -3.90 -11.33
CA VAL A 449 41.49 -4.05 -12.64
C VAL A 449 40.19 -3.25 -12.69
N GLU A 450 40.11 -2.28 -13.60
CA GLU A 450 38.91 -1.47 -13.80
C GLU A 450 38.40 -1.57 -15.23
N ALA A 451 37.10 -1.79 -15.39
CA ALA A 451 36.45 -1.77 -16.68
C ALA A 451 36.37 -0.34 -17.22
N VAL A 452 36.61 -0.17 -18.52
CA VAL A 452 36.56 1.12 -19.22
C VAL A 452 35.73 1.01 -20.50
N THR A 453 35.07 2.10 -20.88
CA THR A 453 34.42 2.24 -22.19
C THR A 453 35.29 3.10 -23.09
N ILE A 454 35.51 2.63 -24.33
CA ILE A 454 36.17 3.40 -25.38
C ILE A 454 35.13 4.14 -26.20
N VAL A 455 35.28 5.47 -26.27
CA VAL A 455 34.43 6.37 -27.05
C VAL A 455 35.31 7.06 -28.10
N GLU A 456 35.14 6.71 -29.36
CA GLU A 456 35.86 7.35 -30.46
C GLU A 456 35.28 8.76 -30.72
N THR A 457 36.16 9.74 -30.78
CA THR A 457 35.85 11.18 -30.83
C THR A 457 36.60 11.82 -31.99
N PRO A 458 36.16 11.61 -33.24
CA PRO A 458 36.74 12.34 -34.37
C PRO A 458 36.55 13.85 -34.17
N PRO A 459 37.45 14.69 -34.69
CA PRO A 459 37.33 16.14 -34.58
C PRO A 459 35.97 16.66 -35.04
N MET A 460 35.48 17.69 -34.35
CA MET A 460 34.19 18.32 -34.68
C MET A 460 34.43 19.59 -35.48
N ILE A 461 33.77 19.74 -36.63
CA ILE A 461 33.85 20.97 -37.43
C ILE A 461 32.80 21.96 -36.92
N VAL A 462 33.23 23.19 -36.65
CA VAL A 462 32.32 24.31 -36.32
C VAL A 462 31.77 24.89 -37.62
N VAL A 463 30.45 24.98 -37.73
CA VAL A 463 29.76 25.44 -38.96
C VAL A 463 28.84 26.63 -38.72
N GLY A 464 28.82 27.19 -37.52
CA GLY A 464 28.04 28.36 -37.20
C GLY A 464 27.99 28.68 -35.72
N LEU A 465 27.27 29.73 -35.38
CA LEU A 465 26.97 30.14 -34.01
C LEU A 465 25.53 30.66 -33.89
N ILE A 466 25.00 30.57 -32.67
CA ILE A 466 23.66 31.02 -32.29
C ILE A 466 23.81 31.87 -31.04
N GLY A 467 23.22 33.06 -31.05
CA GLY A 467 23.06 33.86 -29.84
C GLY A 467 21.67 33.70 -29.23
N TYR A 468 21.64 33.65 -27.91
CA TYR A 468 20.42 33.63 -27.12
C TYR A 468 20.31 34.90 -26.29
N ILE A 469 19.12 35.50 -26.35
CA ILE A 469 18.71 36.61 -25.50
C ILE A 469 17.86 36.09 -24.35
N MET A 470 18.12 36.56 -23.14
CA MET A 470 17.34 36.29 -21.95
C MET A 470 16.08 37.15 -21.97
N THR A 471 14.94 36.49 -21.97
CA THR A 471 13.62 37.11 -21.83
C THR A 471 12.99 36.65 -20.52
N PRO A 472 11.94 37.33 -20.01
CA PRO A 472 11.22 36.87 -18.82
C PRO A 472 10.65 35.44 -18.96
N ARG A 473 10.44 34.95 -20.19
CA ARG A 473 9.98 33.58 -20.48
C ARG A 473 11.12 32.55 -20.64
N GLY A 474 12.37 32.99 -20.46
CA GLY A 474 13.59 32.18 -20.66
C GLY A 474 14.42 32.62 -21.86
N LEU A 475 15.39 31.78 -22.25
CA LEU A 475 16.31 32.06 -23.36
C LEU A 475 15.62 31.85 -24.71
N ARG A 476 15.62 32.88 -25.56
CA ARG A 476 15.13 32.86 -26.93
C ARG A 476 16.29 33.01 -27.90
N SER A 477 16.30 32.25 -29.00
CA SER A 477 17.30 32.43 -30.07
C SER A 477 17.09 33.78 -30.75
N LEU A 478 18.13 34.61 -30.79
CA LEU A 478 18.11 35.93 -31.44
C LEU A 478 18.45 35.82 -32.92
N LYS A 479 19.69 35.40 -33.22
CA LYS A 479 20.20 35.20 -34.58
C LYS A 479 21.07 33.95 -34.65
N THR A 480 21.13 33.36 -35.83
CA THR A 480 22.00 32.23 -36.16
C THR A 480 22.84 32.61 -37.37
N ILE A 481 24.16 32.47 -37.25
CA ILE A 481 25.12 32.74 -38.32
C ILE A 481 25.76 31.41 -38.67
N PHE A 482 25.63 30.96 -39.91
CA PHE A 482 26.37 29.80 -40.43
C PHE A 482 27.66 30.24 -41.12
N ALA A 483 28.61 29.32 -41.23
CA ALA A 483 29.84 29.47 -42.01
C ALA A 483 29.56 29.50 -43.53
N GLU A 484 30.56 29.88 -44.33
CA GLU A 484 30.46 29.92 -45.78
C GLU A 484 30.49 28.50 -46.37
N HIS A 485 31.50 27.71 -46.03
CA HIS A 485 31.73 26.38 -46.58
C HIS A 485 31.19 25.28 -45.65
N ILE A 486 29.95 24.87 -45.92
CA ILE A 486 29.32 23.76 -45.19
C ILE A 486 29.56 22.43 -45.90
N SER A 487 30.15 21.47 -45.18
CA SER A 487 30.41 20.11 -45.65
C SER A 487 29.15 19.34 -46.08
N ASP A 488 29.29 18.44 -47.04
CA ASP A 488 28.18 17.60 -47.52
C ASP A 488 27.57 16.69 -46.46
N GLU A 489 28.38 16.19 -45.53
CA GLU A 489 27.89 15.36 -44.42
C GLU A 489 27.02 16.16 -43.44
N CYS A 490 27.31 17.45 -43.27
CA CYS A 490 26.47 18.39 -42.54
C CYS A 490 25.20 18.72 -43.31
N LYS A 491 25.30 19.03 -44.62
CA LYS A 491 24.14 19.25 -45.50
C LYS A 491 23.17 18.06 -45.49
N ARG A 492 23.67 16.82 -45.42
CA ARG A 492 22.86 15.60 -45.23
C ARG A 492 21.96 15.64 -43.99
N ARG A 493 22.30 16.40 -42.93
CA ARG A 493 21.45 16.60 -41.75
C ARG A 493 20.08 17.18 -42.11
N PHE A 494 20.08 18.14 -43.03
CA PHE A 494 18.91 18.92 -43.46
C PHE A 494 18.01 18.16 -44.46
N TYR A 495 18.48 17.06 -45.04
CA TYR A 495 17.68 16.21 -45.92
C TYR A 495 17.23 14.92 -45.22
N LYS A 496 16.00 14.49 -45.50
CA LYS A 496 15.55 13.12 -45.21
C LYS A 496 16.01 12.15 -46.28
N ASN A 497 15.78 12.52 -47.55
CA ASN A 497 16.24 11.79 -48.71
C ASN A 497 17.32 12.60 -49.45
N TRP A 498 18.59 12.23 -49.27
CA TRP A 498 19.72 12.95 -49.87
C TRP A 498 19.91 12.64 -51.35
N TYR A 499 19.67 11.40 -51.77
CA TYR A 499 19.96 10.96 -53.14
C TYR A 499 18.96 11.53 -54.15
N LYS A 500 17.70 11.69 -53.74
CA LYS A 500 16.65 12.30 -54.58
C LYS A 500 16.64 13.84 -54.54
N SER A 501 17.46 14.48 -53.70
CA SER A 501 17.43 15.94 -53.56
C SER A 501 18.40 16.63 -54.51
N LYS A 502 18.06 17.86 -54.91
CA LYS A 502 18.96 18.76 -55.67
C LYS A 502 20.09 19.36 -54.81
N LYS A 503 20.21 18.98 -53.53
CA LYS A 503 21.27 19.38 -52.58
C LYS A 503 21.49 20.90 -52.42
N LYS A 504 20.46 21.73 -52.67
CA LYS A 504 20.51 23.21 -52.60
C LYS A 504 20.56 23.84 -51.19
N ALA A 505 20.76 23.05 -50.13
CA ALA A 505 20.82 23.60 -48.77
C ALA A 505 22.02 24.55 -48.64
N PHE A 506 21.79 25.74 -48.08
CA PHE A 506 22.76 26.82 -47.88
C PHE A 506 23.34 27.47 -49.16
N SER A 507 22.95 27.08 -50.37
CA SER A 507 23.58 27.63 -51.59
C SER A 507 23.43 29.16 -51.72
N LYS A 508 22.27 29.72 -51.39
CA LYS A 508 22.07 31.19 -51.34
C LYS A 508 22.81 31.84 -50.17
N TYR A 509 22.95 31.12 -49.07
CA TYR A 509 23.60 31.62 -47.86
C TYR A 509 25.12 31.72 -48.05
N CYS A 510 25.74 30.78 -48.77
CA CYS A 510 27.15 30.85 -49.17
C CYS A 510 27.41 32.09 -50.04
N LYS A 511 26.54 32.37 -51.03
CA LYS A 511 26.67 33.58 -51.86
C LYS A 511 26.66 34.87 -51.04
N ARG A 512 25.86 34.92 -49.97
CA ARG A 512 25.83 36.06 -49.04
C ARG A 512 27.16 36.33 -48.32
N TRP A 513 28.03 35.33 -48.15
CA TRP A 513 29.38 35.54 -47.62
C TRP A 513 30.32 36.15 -48.66
N GLN A 514 30.00 36.01 -49.95
CA GLN A 514 30.78 36.52 -51.07
C GLN A 514 30.33 37.93 -51.47
N ASP A 515 29.02 38.19 -51.46
CA ASP A 515 28.41 39.48 -51.77
C ASP A 515 28.76 40.56 -50.72
N GLU A 516 29.13 41.76 -51.16
CA GLU A 516 29.52 42.89 -50.28
C GLU A 516 28.38 43.32 -49.34
N ASP A 517 27.16 43.43 -49.84
CA ASP A 517 25.99 43.75 -49.00
C ASP A 517 25.65 42.61 -48.02
N GLY A 518 25.92 41.38 -48.43
CA GLY A 518 25.77 40.20 -47.59
C GLY A 518 26.77 40.18 -46.42
N LYS A 519 28.03 40.54 -46.68
CA LYS A 519 29.06 40.73 -45.64
C LYS A 519 28.67 41.84 -44.67
N LYS A 520 28.21 43.00 -45.16
CA LYS A 520 27.69 44.08 -44.30
C LYS A 520 26.55 43.61 -43.39
N GLN A 521 25.63 42.80 -43.92
CA GLN A 521 24.56 42.21 -43.12
C GLN A 521 25.07 41.21 -42.08
N LEU A 522 26.07 40.39 -42.43
CA LEU A 522 26.71 39.46 -41.50
C LEU A 522 27.41 40.19 -40.36
N GLU A 523 28.14 41.28 -40.64
CA GLU A 523 28.75 42.12 -39.62
C GLU A 523 27.71 42.75 -38.68
N LYS A 524 26.59 43.25 -39.24
CA LYS A 524 25.44 43.70 -38.43
C LYS A 524 24.89 42.58 -37.55
N ASP A 525 24.82 41.36 -38.07
CA ASP A 525 24.38 40.19 -37.31
C ASP A 525 25.36 39.86 -36.17
N PHE A 526 26.68 39.84 -36.42
CA PHE A 526 27.71 39.65 -35.40
C PHE A 526 27.63 40.72 -34.31
N ASN A 527 27.54 41.99 -34.69
CA ASN A 527 27.41 43.10 -33.74
C ASN A 527 26.11 43.01 -32.92
N SER A 528 25.02 42.54 -33.53
CA SER A 528 23.76 42.27 -32.80
C SER A 528 23.95 41.18 -31.73
N LEU A 529 24.74 40.14 -32.03
CA LEU A 529 25.04 39.07 -31.08
C LEU A 529 25.87 39.58 -29.90
N LYS A 530 26.92 40.38 -30.16
CA LYS A 530 27.77 40.96 -29.12
C LYS A 530 26.97 41.88 -28.18
N LYS A 531 26.06 42.69 -28.73
CA LYS A 531 25.31 43.70 -27.97
C LYS A 531 24.16 43.14 -27.14
N TYR A 532 23.38 42.20 -27.67
CA TYR A 532 22.09 41.83 -27.08
C TYR A 532 22.05 40.44 -26.44
N CYS A 533 22.93 39.52 -26.84
CA CYS A 533 22.88 38.14 -26.34
C CYS A 533 23.62 37.98 -25.01
N GLN A 534 23.11 37.09 -24.16
CA GLN A 534 23.75 36.71 -22.89
C GLN A 534 24.39 35.32 -22.97
N VAL A 535 24.00 34.50 -23.96
CA VAL A 535 24.57 33.17 -24.14
C VAL A 535 24.87 32.96 -25.62
N ILE A 536 26.10 32.57 -25.91
CA ILE A 536 26.56 32.19 -27.25
C ILE A 536 26.75 30.68 -27.29
N ARG A 537 26.26 30.04 -28.36
CA ARG A 537 26.50 28.63 -28.65
C ARG A 537 27.03 28.47 -30.05
N ILE A 538 28.06 27.66 -30.22
CA ILE A 538 28.50 27.24 -31.55
C ILE A 538 27.67 26.06 -32.03
N ILE A 539 27.48 25.95 -33.34
CA ILE A 539 26.93 24.79 -34.03
C ILE A 539 28.11 23.99 -34.57
N ALA A 540 28.29 22.78 -34.07
CA ALA A 540 29.35 21.89 -34.53
C ALA A 540 28.78 20.55 -34.97
N HIS A 541 29.44 19.91 -35.93
CA HIS A 541 29.09 18.57 -36.39
C HIS A 541 30.27 17.61 -36.35
N THR A 542 29.97 16.34 -36.14
CA THR A 542 30.96 15.24 -36.20
C THR A 542 31.31 14.89 -37.64
N GLN A 543 32.52 14.37 -37.86
CA GLN A 543 32.97 13.81 -39.13
C GLN A 543 32.63 12.31 -39.22
N MET A 544 31.61 11.95 -40.00
CA MET A 544 31.16 10.54 -40.08
C MET A 544 32.00 9.71 -41.04
N ARG A 545 32.63 10.35 -42.04
CA ARG A 545 33.46 9.66 -43.04
C ARG A 545 34.72 9.04 -42.44
N GLN A 546 35.20 9.59 -41.32
CA GLN A 546 36.34 9.09 -40.58
C GLN A 546 36.02 7.87 -39.71
N LEU A 547 34.75 7.53 -39.52
CA LEU A 547 34.32 6.44 -38.68
C LEU A 547 34.00 5.19 -39.51
N PRO A 548 34.20 3.97 -38.99
CA PRO A 548 33.85 2.71 -39.67
C PRO A 548 32.34 2.42 -39.63
N LEU A 549 31.50 3.44 -39.83
CA LEU A 549 30.05 3.35 -39.73
C LEU A 549 29.39 3.55 -41.09
N ARG A 550 28.34 2.76 -41.38
CA ARG A 550 27.53 2.90 -42.61
C ARG A 550 26.91 4.30 -42.78
N GLN A 551 26.66 5.01 -41.67
CA GLN A 551 25.98 6.29 -41.70
C GLN A 551 26.91 7.41 -42.19
N LYS A 552 26.56 8.06 -43.30
CA LYS A 552 27.27 9.25 -43.84
C LYS A 552 26.71 10.59 -43.34
N LYS A 553 25.67 10.58 -42.50
CA LYS A 553 24.90 11.76 -42.06
C LYS A 553 25.47 12.30 -40.75
N ALA A 554 26.14 13.45 -40.76
CA ALA A 554 26.78 14.04 -39.58
C ALA A 554 25.79 14.37 -38.47
N HIS A 555 26.20 14.19 -37.20
CA HIS A 555 25.42 14.62 -36.06
C HIS A 555 25.76 16.07 -35.72
N LEU A 556 24.75 16.95 -35.75
CA LEU A 556 24.90 18.35 -35.38
C LEU A 556 24.50 18.55 -33.91
N MET A 557 25.24 19.42 -33.22
CA MET A 557 24.88 19.93 -31.90
C MET A 557 25.24 21.39 -31.72
N GLU A 558 24.47 22.05 -30.87
CA GLU A 558 24.90 23.28 -30.23
C GLU A 558 25.80 22.95 -29.04
N ILE A 559 26.92 23.66 -28.90
CA ILE A 559 27.80 23.61 -27.73
C ILE A 559 27.87 25.04 -27.16
N GLN A 560 27.63 25.19 -25.87
CA GLN A 560 27.72 26.50 -25.23
C GLN A 560 29.19 26.90 -24.99
N LEU A 561 29.52 28.15 -25.34
CA LEU A 561 30.78 28.77 -24.99
C LEU A 561 30.66 29.41 -23.60
N ASN A 562 31.58 29.06 -22.72
CA ASN A 562 31.70 29.63 -21.39
C ASN A 562 33.06 30.32 -21.24
N GLY A 563 33.17 31.29 -20.32
CA GLY A 563 34.39 32.07 -20.12
C GLY A 563 34.49 33.31 -21.00
N GLY A 564 35.13 34.37 -20.52
CA GLY A 564 35.26 35.67 -21.19
C GLY A 564 33.95 36.45 -21.31
N THR A 565 34.04 37.63 -21.91
CA THR A 565 32.87 38.45 -22.23
C THR A 565 32.10 37.88 -23.41
N ILE A 566 30.89 38.39 -23.67
CA ILE A 566 30.10 37.95 -24.84
C ILE A 566 30.79 38.31 -26.15
N ALA A 567 31.48 39.45 -26.21
CA ALA A 567 32.26 39.85 -27.38
C ALA A 567 33.37 38.83 -27.66
N ASP A 568 34.17 38.49 -26.65
CA ASP A 568 35.25 37.50 -26.76
C ASP A 568 34.73 36.15 -27.25
N LYS A 569 33.56 35.71 -26.76
CA LYS A 569 32.93 34.46 -27.20
C LYS A 569 32.50 34.50 -28.66
N VAL A 570 31.97 35.63 -29.13
CA VAL A 570 31.56 35.78 -30.53
C VAL A 570 32.78 35.80 -31.44
N ASP A 571 33.85 36.51 -31.04
CA ASP A 571 35.09 36.59 -31.80
C ASP A 571 35.82 35.25 -31.84
N TRP A 572 35.91 34.56 -30.71
CA TRP A 572 36.41 33.18 -30.65
C TRP A 572 35.59 32.24 -31.55
N ALA A 573 34.25 32.36 -31.51
CA ALA A 573 33.39 31.54 -32.36
C ALA A 573 33.59 31.82 -33.84
N ARG A 574 33.81 33.08 -34.22
CA ARG A 574 34.09 33.53 -35.59
C ARG A 574 35.43 32.99 -36.09
N GLU A 575 36.47 33.08 -35.27
CA GLU A 575 37.80 32.53 -35.57
C GLU A 575 37.76 31.02 -35.81
N LYS A 576 36.97 30.29 -35.00
CA LYS A 576 36.85 28.83 -35.12
C LYS A 576 35.86 28.35 -36.19
N LEU A 577 35.21 29.23 -36.95
CA LEU A 577 34.35 28.81 -38.06
C LEU A 577 35.14 27.98 -39.09
N GLU A 578 34.55 26.89 -39.57
CA GLU A 578 35.12 25.95 -40.55
C GLU A 578 36.34 25.14 -40.07
N GLN A 579 36.85 25.44 -38.87
CA GLN A 579 37.94 24.70 -38.26
C GLN A 579 37.45 23.44 -37.55
N ALA A 580 38.33 22.44 -37.51
CA ALA A 580 38.12 21.21 -36.76
C ALA A 580 38.64 21.37 -35.34
N ILE A 581 37.80 21.02 -34.36
CA ILE A 581 38.14 21.06 -32.94
C ILE A 581 38.35 19.63 -32.44
N PRO A 582 39.58 19.28 -32.00
CA PRO A 582 39.86 17.98 -31.40
C PRO A 582 39.30 17.87 -29.98
N ILE A 583 39.26 16.66 -29.44
CA ILE A 583 38.69 16.40 -28.11
C ILE A 583 39.56 16.93 -26.96
N ASN A 584 40.88 16.93 -27.14
CA ASN A 584 41.88 17.33 -26.15
C ASN A 584 41.80 18.82 -25.78
N THR A 585 41.31 19.69 -26.68
CA THR A 585 41.10 21.11 -26.38
C THR A 585 39.83 21.36 -25.57
N VAL A 586 38.93 20.37 -25.49
CA VAL A 586 37.64 20.50 -24.78
C VAL A 586 37.70 19.86 -23.39
N PHE A 587 38.27 18.66 -23.27
CA PHE A 587 38.40 17.97 -22.00
C PHE A 587 39.85 17.75 -21.61
N GLY A 588 40.12 17.87 -20.31
CA GLY A 588 41.42 17.53 -19.74
C GLY A 588 41.53 16.05 -19.38
N GLN A 589 42.77 15.58 -19.27
CA GLN A 589 43.08 14.29 -18.66
C GLN A 589 42.63 14.29 -17.19
N ASP A 590 42.17 13.13 -16.69
CA ASP A 590 41.66 12.92 -15.32
C ASP A 590 40.40 13.72 -14.93
N GLU A 591 39.82 14.48 -15.87
CA GLU A 591 38.60 15.27 -15.66
C GLU A 591 37.38 14.36 -15.47
N MET A 592 36.45 14.80 -14.60
CA MET A 592 35.13 14.17 -14.44
C MET A 592 34.13 14.81 -15.41
N ILE A 593 33.57 13.98 -16.28
CA ILE A 593 32.59 14.40 -17.29
C ILE A 593 31.24 13.73 -17.08
N ASP A 594 30.23 14.28 -17.76
CA ASP A 594 28.89 13.72 -17.80
C ASP A 594 28.62 13.15 -19.20
N VAL A 595 28.14 11.90 -19.24
CA VAL A 595 27.82 11.20 -20.48
C VAL A 595 26.31 11.18 -20.68
N ILE A 596 25.86 11.85 -21.73
CA ILE A 596 24.45 12.00 -22.07
C ILE A 596 24.16 11.18 -23.32
N GLY A 597 23.17 10.31 -23.25
CA GLY A 597 22.83 9.47 -24.38
C GLY A 597 21.48 8.81 -24.27
N VAL A 598 21.20 7.98 -25.27
CA VAL A 598 20.00 7.16 -25.30
C VAL A 598 20.39 5.72 -24.99
N THR A 599 19.76 5.17 -23.97
CA THR A 599 19.97 3.79 -23.50
C THR A 599 19.67 2.74 -24.58
N LYS A 600 20.19 1.51 -24.39
CA LYS A 600 19.84 0.36 -25.24
C LYS A 600 18.33 0.12 -25.20
N GLY A 601 17.71 -0.11 -26.36
CA GLY A 601 16.29 -0.42 -26.46
C GLY A 601 16.04 -1.90 -26.18
N HIS A 602 15.01 -2.23 -25.41
CA HIS A 602 14.58 -3.61 -25.16
C HIS A 602 13.14 -3.89 -25.62
N GLY A 603 12.46 -2.91 -26.23
CA GLY A 603 11.07 -3.03 -26.69
C GLY A 603 10.07 -3.07 -25.53
N VAL A 604 8.90 -3.65 -25.77
CA VAL A 604 7.85 -3.84 -24.76
C VAL A 604 8.26 -4.97 -23.82
N LYS A 605 8.24 -4.70 -22.51
CA LYS A 605 8.56 -5.66 -21.45
C LYS A 605 7.50 -5.66 -20.35
N GLY A 606 7.27 -6.83 -19.77
CA GLY A 606 6.42 -7.02 -18.59
C GLY A 606 6.98 -6.36 -17.33
N VAL A 607 6.15 -6.24 -16.28
CA VAL A 607 6.48 -5.55 -15.02
C VAL A 607 7.70 -6.13 -14.31
N THR A 608 7.89 -7.45 -14.33
CA THR A 608 9.05 -8.10 -13.70
C THR A 608 10.38 -7.65 -14.33
N SER A 609 10.44 -7.44 -15.64
CA SER A 609 11.67 -6.94 -16.29
C SER A 609 11.75 -5.42 -16.27
N ARG A 610 10.63 -4.72 -16.48
CA ARG A 610 10.59 -3.25 -16.59
C ARG A 610 10.79 -2.55 -15.25
N TRP A 611 10.21 -3.09 -14.19
CA TRP A 611 10.17 -2.51 -12.85
C TRP A 611 10.83 -3.37 -11.78
N HIS A 612 11.27 -4.59 -12.12
CA HIS A 612 11.90 -5.52 -11.17
C HIS A 612 10.98 -5.91 -10.00
N THR A 613 9.68 -6.04 -10.28
CA THR A 613 8.70 -6.54 -9.30
C THR A 613 8.95 -8.02 -9.00
N LYS A 614 8.71 -8.43 -7.76
CA LYS A 614 8.78 -9.85 -7.36
C LYS A 614 7.82 -10.69 -8.22
N LYS A 615 8.26 -11.89 -8.62
CA LYS A 615 7.39 -12.87 -9.30
C LYS A 615 6.36 -13.40 -8.31
N LEU A 616 5.14 -13.67 -8.77
CA LEU A 616 4.12 -14.35 -7.98
C LEU A 616 4.49 -15.84 -7.79
N PRO A 617 3.88 -16.54 -6.81
CA PRO A 617 4.10 -17.96 -6.58
C PRO A 617 3.89 -18.82 -7.84
N ARG A 618 4.56 -19.97 -7.92
CA ARG A 618 4.48 -20.87 -9.08
C ARG A 618 3.03 -21.30 -9.40
N LYS A 619 2.23 -21.55 -8.36
CA LYS A 619 0.83 -22.01 -8.46
C LYS A 619 -0.20 -20.89 -8.76
N THR A 620 0.25 -19.72 -9.24
CA THR A 620 -0.66 -18.61 -9.55
C THR A 620 -1.37 -18.84 -10.87
N HIS A 621 -2.71 -18.80 -10.86
CA HIS A 621 -3.52 -18.86 -12.07
C HIS A 621 -3.37 -17.58 -12.92
N ARG A 622 -3.47 -17.69 -14.26
CA ARG A 622 -3.33 -16.56 -15.23
C ARG A 622 -2.00 -15.81 -15.19
N GLY A 623 -0.92 -16.48 -14.79
CA GLY A 623 0.46 -16.07 -15.03
C GLY A 623 1.14 -15.35 -13.87
N LEU A 624 2.41 -15.71 -13.64
CA LEU A 624 3.17 -15.32 -12.45
C LEU A 624 4.02 -14.03 -12.58
N ARG A 625 4.17 -13.47 -13.80
CA ARG A 625 5.04 -12.31 -14.07
C ARG A 625 4.25 -11.00 -14.10
N LYS A 626 3.44 -10.77 -13.07
CA LYS A 626 2.49 -9.66 -12.95
C LYS A 626 2.60 -9.01 -11.56
N VAL A 627 2.00 -7.82 -11.42
CA VAL A 627 1.68 -7.24 -10.11
C VAL A 627 0.32 -7.79 -9.70
N ALA A 628 0.19 -8.35 -8.49
CA ALA A 628 -1.05 -8.98 -8.04
C ALA A 628 -2.19 -7.96 -7.89
N CYS A 629 -1.97 -6.92 -7.08
CA CYS A 629 -2.93 -5.84 -6.85
C CYS A 629 -2.41 -4.53 -7.46
N ILE A 630 -3.18 -3.91 -8.35
CA ILE A 630 -2.81 -2.68 -9.08
C ILE A 630 -3.39 -1.40 -8.46
N GLY A 631 -4.08 -1.51 -7.33
CA GLY A 631 -4.71 -0.39 -6.62
C GLY A 631 -5.78 -0.90 -5.66
N ALA A 632 -6.08 -0.14 -4.61
CA ALA A 632 -7.25 -0.38 -3.77
C ALA A 632 -8.53 -0.02 -4.54
N TRP A 633 -9.69 -0.39 -3.98
CA TRP A 633 -10.99 0.01 -4.54
C TRP A 633 -11.12 1.54 -4.57
N HIS A 634 -10.80 2.19 -3.46
CA HIS A 634 -10.75 3.65 -3.37
C HIS A 634 -9.28 4.07 -3.22
N PRO A 635 -8.73 4.90 -4.13
CA PRO A 635 -9.39 5.58 -5.25
C PRO A 635 -9.72 4.64 -6.42
N ALA A 636 -10.88 4.84 -7.06
CA ALA A 636 -11.40 4.04 -8.18
C ALA A 636 -10.68 4.29 -9.51
N ARG A 637 -9.36 4.39 -9.47
CA ARG A 637 -8.48 4.55 -10.64
C ARG A 637 -7.11 3.95 -10.36
N VAL A 638 -6.51 3.36 -11.39
CA VAL A 638 -5.12 2.89 -11.28
C VAL A 638 -4.18 4.09 -11.21
N ALA A 639 -3.40 4.19 -10.14
CA ALA A 639 -2.44 5.28 -9.99
C ALA A 639 -1.28 5.18 -11.00
N PHE A 640 -0.79 6.33 -11.47
CA PHE A 640 0.36 6.43 -12.38
C PHE A 640 1.66 5.85 -11.77
N SER A 641 1.73 5.76 -10.45
CA SER A 641 2.86 5.24 -9.68
C SER A 641 2.95 3.71 -9.69
N VAL A 642 1.89 3.02 -10.14
CA VAL A 642 1.81 1.56 -10.17
C VAL A 642 2.65 1.00 -11.32
N ALA A 643 3.42 -0.04 -11.06
CA ALA A 643 4.23 -0.70 -12.06
C ALA A 643 3.34 -1.37 -13.13
N ARG A 644 3.42 -0.87 -14.38
CA ARG A 644 2.73 -1.45 -15.55
C ARG A 644 3.73 -1.93 -16.60
N ALA A 645 3.34 -2.91 -17.41
CA ALA A 645 4.11 -3.35 -18.57
C ALA A 645 4.22 -2.20 -19.61
N GLY A 646 5.22 -2.27 -20.49
CA GLY A 646 5.40 -1.27 -21.54
C GLY A 646 6.85 -1.16 -22.00
N GLN A 647 7.18 -0.08 -22.70
CA GLN A 647 8.53 0.17 -23.21
C GLN A 647 9.59 0.12 -22.10
N LYS A 648 10.65 -0.66 -22.33
CA LYS A 648 11.89 -0.69 -21.53
C LYS A 648 13.08 -0.30 -22.42
N GLY A 649 13.88 0.64 -21.94
CA GLY A 649 15.06 1.12 -22.65
C GLY A 649 14.71 2.06 -23.82
N TYR A 650 15.73 2.54 -24.52
CA TYR A 650 15.62 3.65 -25.47
C TYR A 650 15.10 4.95 -24.80
N HIS A 651 15.52 5.16 -23.55
CA HIS A 651 15.27 6.37 -22.78
C HIS A 651 16.50 7.29 -22.81
N HIS A 652 16.27 8.61 -22.76
CA HIS A 652 17.32 9.61 -22.55
C HIS A 652 17.81 9.56 -21.09
N ARG A 653 19.12 9.50 -20.90
CA ARG A 653 19.76 9.49 -19.58
C ARG A 653 21.04 10.31 -19.61
N THR A 654 21.37 10.84 -18.45
CA THR A 654 22.64 11.53 -18.16
C THR A 654 23.30 10.78 -17.02
N GLU A 655 24.44 10.17 -17.30
CA GLU A 655 25.30 9.59 -16.27
C GLU A 655 26.37 10.61 -15.92
N ILE A 656 26.34 11.11 -14.69
CA ILE A 656 27.30 12.11 -14.21
C ILE A 656 28.56 11.45 -13.65
N ASN A 657 29.61 12.25 -13.44
CA ASN A 657 30.80 11.85 -12.67
C ASN A 657 31.54 10.64 -13.27
N LYS A 658 31.70 10.64 -14.59
CA LYS A 658 32.49 9.65 -15.31
C LYS A 658 33.90 10.19 -15.51
N LYS A 659 34.89 9.52 -14.94
CA LYS A 659 36.28 9.94 -15.02
C LYS A 659 36.89 9.55 -16.37
N ILE A 660 37.61 10.49 -16.97
CA ILE A 660 38.47 10.22 -18.13
C ILE A 660 39.76 9.59 -17.60
N TYR A 661 40.14 8.44 -18.16
CA TYR A 661 41.36 7.70 -17.80
C TYR A 661 42.47 7.89 -18.81
N LYS A 662 42.14 8.11 -20.08
CA LYS A 662 43.09 8.43 -21.13
C LYS A 662 42.39 9.18 -22.24
N ILE A 663 42.99 10.27 -22.70
CA ILE A 663 42.70 10.87 -24.00
C ILE A 663 43.71 10.28 -24.98
N GLY A 664 43.26 9.28 -25.75
CA GLY A 664 44.10 8.62 -26.74
C GLY A 664 44.12 9.41 -28.04
N VAL A 665 45.31 9.67 -28.55
CA VAL A 665 45.51 10.19 -29.92
C VAL A 665 45.10 9.12 -30.91
N GLY A 666 44.58 9.50 -32.07
CA GLY A 666 44.32 8.59 -33.20
C GLY A 666 45.59 8.10 -33.89
N TYR A 667 45.43 7.33 -34.96
CA TYR A 667 46.54 6.99 -35.85
C TYR A 667 47.05 8.26 -36.51
N HIS A 668 48.33 8.53 -36.34
CA HIS A 668 48.99 9.71 -36.89
C HIS A 668 50.28 9.30 -37.58
N THR A 669 50.66 10.06 -38.61
CA THR A 669 51.90 9.83 -39.35
C THR A 669 52.97 10.75 -38.79
N LYS A 670 54.08 10.18 -38.32
CA LYS A 670 55.28 10.92 -37.94
C LYS A 670 56.45 10.30 -38.71
N ASP A 671 57.27 11.13 -39.35
CA ASP A 671 58.46 10.69 -40.11
C ASP A 671 58.13 9.61 -41.16
N GLY A 672 56.99 9.75 -41.86
CA GLY A 672 56.51 8.80 -42.87
C GLY A 672 55.97 7.46 -42.34
N LYS A 673 56.05 7.20 -41.03
CA LYS A 673 55.54 5.99 -40.39
C LYS A 673 54.20 6.26 -39.69
N VAL A 674 53.22 5.39 -39.94
CA VAL A 674 51.92 5.45 -39.26
C VAL A 674 52.06 4.88 -37.86
N ILE A 675 52.04 5.76 -36.87
CA ILE A 675 52.09 5.40 -35.46
C ILE A 675 50.70 4.93 -35.02
N LYS A 676 50.63 3.70 -34.53
CA LYS A 676 49.39 3.04 -34.06
C LYS A 676 49.40 2.71 -32.58
N ASN A 677 50.45 3.08 -31.84
CA ASN A 677 50.74 2.62 -30.47
C ASN A 677 49.92 3.34 -29.38
N ASN A 678 48.62 3.53 -29.60
CA ASN A 678 47.78 4.41 -28.79
C ASN A 678 47.35 3.76 -27.45
N ALA A 679 47.63 2.46 -27.27
CA ALA A 679 47.38 1.71 -26.04
C ALA A 679 48.66 1.25 -25.33
N SER A 680 49.83 1.74 -25.77
CA SER A 680 51.06 1.64 -24.99
C SER A 680 50.93 2.48 -23.70
N THR A 681 51.62 2.04 -22.65
CA THR A 681 51.75 2.73 -21.35
C THR A 681 53.23 2.83 -20.99
N GLU A 682 53.57 3.56 -19.93
CA GLU A 682 54.97 3.66 -19.48
C GLU A 682 55.53 2.31 -19.01
N TYR A 683 54.67 1.44 -18.47
CA TYR A 683 55.02 0.11 -18.00
C TYR A 683 54.93 -0.97 -19.10
N ASP A 684 54.04 -0.79 -20.07
CA ASP A 684 53.82 -1.71 -21.18
C ASP A 684 54.29 -1.07 -22.49
N LEU A 685 55.55 -1.37 -22.83
CA LEU A 685 56.24 -0.88 -24.03
C LEU A 685 55.79 -1.58 -25.32
N SER A 686 54.81 -2.49 -25.25
CA SER A 686 54.30 -3.15 -26.46
C SER A 686 53.67 -2.14 -27.42
N ASN A 687 54.08 -2.21 -28.68
CA ASN A 687 53.54 -1.36 -29.75
C ASN A 687 52.15 -1.85 -30.19
N LYS A 688 51.13 -1.55 -29.38
CA LYS A 688 49.74 -1.96 -29.64
C LYS A 688 48.78 -0.78 -29.70
N SER A 689 47.77 -0.93 -30.55
CA SER A 689 46.64 0.00 -30.64
C SER A 689 45.57 -0.33 -29.60
N ILE A 690 44.64 0.59 -29.36
CA ILE A 690 43.49 0.33 -28.47
C ILE A 690 42.53 -0.74 -29.02
N ASN A 691 42.69 -1.12 -30.29
CA ASN A 691 41.85 -2.12 -30.92
C ASN A 691 42.22 -3.52 -30.43
N PRO A 692 41.25 -4.28 -29.89
CA PRO A 692 41.51 -5.66 -29.54
C PRO A 692 41.76 -6.50 -30.80
N LEU A 693 42.35 -7.69 -30.65
CA LEU A 693 42.55 -8.61 -31.77
C LEU A 693 41.22 -8.91 -32.50
N GLY A 694 41.17 -8.55 -33.80
CA GLY A 694 39.97 -8.64 -34.65
C GLY A 694 39.05 -7.40 -34.61
N GLY A 695 39.48 -6.33 -33.95
CA GLY A 695 38.74 -5.08 -33.79
C GLY A 695 37.62 -5.14 -32.75
N PHE A 696 36.99 -4.01 -32.47
CA PHE A 696 35.86 -3.97 -31.54
C PHE A 696 34.64 -4.66 -32.16
N VAL A 697 34.18 -5.74 -31.53
CA VAL A 697 33.04 -6.55 -31.99
C VAL A 697 31.82 -5.69 -32.30
N HIS A 698 31.25 -5.82 -33.50
CA HIS A 698 30.14 -5.01 -34.03
C HIS A 698 30.39 -3.50 -34.15
N TYR A 699 31.63 -3.03 -33.99
CA TYR A 699 32.01 -1.64 -34.22
C TYR A 699 32.91 -1.52 -35.46
N GLY A 700 34.09 -2.12 -35.40
CA GLY A 700 35.20 -1.91 -36.34
C GLY A 700 36.47 -1.53 -35.57
N GLU A 701 37.40 -0.88 -36.26
CA GLU A 701 38.63 -0.33 -35.68
C GLU A 701 38.42 1.14 -35.27
N VAL A 702 39.00 1.52 -34.14
CA VAL A 702 39.13 2.90 -33.67
C VAL A 702 40.43 3.44 -34.26
N THR A 703 40.32 4.41 -35.14
CA THR A 703 41.47 5.03 -35.84
C THR A 703 41.65 6.49 -35.49
N ASN A 704 40.60 7.15 -34.98
CA ASN A 704 40.64 8.55 -34.57
C ASN A 704 40.94 8.67 -33.07
N ASP A 705 41.05 9.91 -32.60
CA ASP A 705 41.15 10.21 -31.17
C ASP A 705 40.01 9.53 -30.41
N PHE A 706 40.29 9.08 -29.18
CA PHE A 706 39.30 8.42 -28.35
C PHE A 706 39.43 8.83 -26.88
N LEU A 707 38.31 8.73 -26.19
CA LEU A 707 38.25 8.84 -24.74
C LEU A 707 38.05 7.47 -24.11
N MET A 708 38.94 7.14 -23.19
CA MET A 708 38.79 6.03 -22.27
C MET A 708 38.07 6.52 -21.01
N ILE A 709 36.83 6.08 -20.83
CA ILE A 709 35.97 6.51 -19.72
C ILE A 709 35.81 5.38 -18.72
N LYS A 710 35.96 5.67 -17.43
CA LYS A 710 35.75 4.71 -16.35
C LYS A 710 34.35 4.09 -16.38
N GLY A 711 34.29 2.77 -16.33
CA GLY A 711 33.07 1.99 -16.18
C GLY A 711 32.24 1.91 -17.45
N CYS A 712 30.97 1.54 -17.29
CA CYS A 712 30.00 1.51 -18.38
C CYS A 712 29.40 2.88 -18.66
N VAL A 713 28.96 3.08 -19.90
CA VAL A 713 28.14 4.23 -20.32
C VAL A 713 26.89 3.75 -21.08
N VAL A 714 25.87 4.59 -21.15
CA VAL A 714 24.61 4.28 -21.84
C VAL A 714 24.79 3.94 -23.32
N GLY A 715 23.82 3.19 -23.86
CA GLY A 715 23.71 2.96 -25.31
C GLY A 715 24.40 1.70 -25.81
N THR A 716 24.06 1.35 -27.06
CA THR A 716 24.70 0.26 -27.81
C THR A 716 26.06 0.68 -28.33
N LYS A 717 26.87 -0.28 -28.80
CA LYS A 717 28.01 0.04 -29.68
C LYS A 717 27.50 0.84 -30.89
N LYS A 718 28.36 1.67 -31.50
CA LYS A 718 28.04 2.60 -32.59
C LYS A 718 27.07 3.74 -32.21
N ARG A 719 26.71 3.88 -30.93
CA ARG A 719 25.79 4.93 -30.47
C ARG A 719 26.53 6.25 -30.31
N VAL A 720 25.97 7.32 -30.85
CA VAL A 720 26.41 8.69 -30.54
C VAL A 720 26.11 9.06 -29.09
N LEU A 721 27.14 9.52 -28.39
CA LEU A 721 27.10 10.00 -27.02
C LEU A 721 27.46 11.48 -27.02
N THR A 722 26.76 12.25 -26.21
CA THR A 722 27.11 13.64 -25.95
C THR A 722 27.85 13.70 -24.63
N LEU A 723 29.10 14.12 -24.68
CA LEU A 723 29.97 14.31 -23.54
C LEU A 723 29.84 15.76 -23.12
N ARG A 724 29.72 16.03 -21.82
CA ARG A 724 29.57 17.38 -21.28
C ARG A 724 30.49 17.53 -20.08
N LYS A 725 31.09 18.71 -19.90
CA LYS A 725 31.75 19.06 -18.64
C LYS A 725 30.75 18.93 -17.47
N SER A 726 31.26 18.62 -16.29
CA SER A 726 30.39 18.45 -15.13
C SER A 726 29.63 19.73 -14.80
N LEU A 727 28.39 19.58 -14.31
CA LEU A 727 27.63 20.71 -13.75
C LEU A 727 28.07 21.06 -12.33
N LEU A 728 28.75 20.14 -11.66
CA LEU A 728 29.15 20.25 -10.27
C LEU A 728 30.63 20.58 -10.20
N VAL A 729 31.00 21.42 -9.23
CA VAL A 729 32.41 21.63 -8.88
C VAL A 729 32.90 20.36 -8.18
N GLN A 730 33.96 19.77 -8.72
CA GLN A 730 34.49 18.48 -8.27
C GLN A 730 35.62 18.70 -7.27
N THR A 731 35.33 18.55 -5.99
CA THR A 731 36.29 18.72 -4.88
C THR A 731 36.67 17.41 -4.19
N SER A 732 35.97 16.32 -4.48
CA SER A 732 36.24 15.05 -3.82
C SER A 732 37.60 14.48 -4.21
N ARG A 733 38.32 13.87 -3.25
CA ARG A 733 39.61 13.18 -3.48
C ARG A 733 39.54 12.19 -4.66
N ARG A 734 38.45 11.42 -4.75
CA ARG A 734 38.20 10.49 -5.86
C ARG A 734 38.08 11.17 -7.23
N ALA A 735 37.53 12.38 -7.27
CA ALA A 735 37.40 13.15 -8.50
C ALA A 735 38.72 13.81 -8.94
N GLN A 736 39.55 14.24 -7.98
CA GLN A 736 40.84 14.90 -8.23
C GLN A 736 42.03 13.93 -8.36
N GLU A 737 41.83 12.64 -8.07
CA GLU A 737 42.84 11.57 -8.21
C GLU A 737 43.49 11.56 -9.60
N LYS A 738 44.82 11.60 -9.71
CA LYS A 738 45.49 11.41 -11.01
C LYS A 738 45.44 9.94 -11.41
N VAL A 739 45.24 9.66 -12.70
CA VAL A 739 45.15 8.29 -13.20
C VAL A 739 46.37 7.97 -14.03
N ASP A 740 47.21 7.09 -13.51
CA ASP A 740 48.29 6.46 -14.26
C ASP A 740 47.91 5.02 -14.63
N LEU A 741 48.06 4.65 -15.90
CA LEU A 741 47.66 3.35 -16.41
C LEU A 741 48.88 2.46 -16.57
N LYS A 742 48.89 1.32 -15.90
CA LYS A 742 49.97 0.32 -16.05
C LYS A 742 49.75 -0.56 -17.27
N TYR A 743 48.52 -0.97 -17.52
CA TYR A 743 48.21 -1.93 -18.57
C TYR A 743 46.86 -1.68 -19.22
N ILE A 744 46.79 -1.91 -20.54
CA ILE A 744 45.54 -1.88 -21.30
C ILE A 744 45.38 -3.21 -22.02
N ASP A 745 44.25 -3.88 -21.75
CA ASP A 745 43.96 -5.17 -22.34
C ASP A 745 43.39 -5.03 -23.77
N THR A 746 44.07 -5.65 -24.72
CA THR A 746 43.76 -5.71 -26.15
C THR A 746 43.51 -7.15 -26.63
N THR A 747 43.30 -8.09 -25.71
CA THR A 747 42.79 -9.43 -26.08
C THR A 747 41.52 -9.36 -26.92
N SER A 748 41.35 -10.33 -27.82
CA SER A 748 40.13 -10.44 -28.61
C SER A 748 38.88 -10.50 -27.72
N LYS A 749 37.91 -9.64 -28.03
CA LYS A 749 36.57 -9.62 -27.40
C LYS A 749 35.54 -10.47 -28.15
N PHE A 750 35.98 -11.17 -29.19
CA PHE A 750 35.18 -12.13 -29.93
C PHE A 750 35.54 -13.54 -29.45
N GLY A 751 34.96 -13.94 -28.32
CA GLY A 751 35.36 -15.15 -27.58
C GLY A 751 36.29 -14.83 -26.42
N HIS A 752 37.14 -15.80 -26.05
CA HIS A 752 38.12 -15.68 -24.97
C HIS A 752 39.52 -15.51 -25.56
N GLY A 753 39.90 -14.27 -25.89
CA GLY A 753 41.24 -13.97 -26.37
C GLY A 753 42.30 -14.25 -25.30
N ARG A 754 43.43 -14.85 -25.70
CA ARG A 754 44.57 -15.16 -24.80
C ARG A 754 45.81 -14.30 -25.04
N PHE A 755 45.90 -13.64 -26.18
CA PHE A 755 47.06 -12.87 -26.63
C PHE A 755 46.67 -11.40 -26.82
N GLN A 756 47.59 -10.49 -26.54
CA GLN A 756 47.41 -9.05 -26.67
C GLN A 756 47.67 -8.56 -28.09
N THR A 757 48.71 -9.10 -28.74
CA THR A 757 49.10 -8.72 -30.10
C THR A 757 49.11 -9.90 -31.06
N ILE A 758 49.14 -9.59 -32.36
CA ILE A 758 49.24 -10.61 -33.40
C ILE A 758 50.65 -11.21 -33.40
N GLU A 759 51.68 -10.41 -33.13
CA GLU A 759 53.06 -10.92 -33.00
C GLU A 759 53.17 -11.90 -31.84
N GLU A 760 52.65 -11.55 -30.66
CA GLU A 760 52.65 -12.44 -29.49
C GLU A 760 51.96 -13.78 -29.81
N LYS A 761 50.80 -13.74 -30.48
CA LYS A 761 50.08 -14.94 -30.91
C LYS A 761 50.90 -15.77 -31.90
N LYS A 762 51.52 -15.14 -32.90
CA LYS A 762 52.33 -15.85 -33.91
C LYS A 762 53.56 -16.50 -33.27
N ASN A 763 54.22 -15.79 -32.35
CA ASN A 763 55.38 -16.30 -31.63
C ASN A 763 54.99 -17.49 -30.74
N PHE A 764 53.85 -17.42 -30.04
CA PHE A 764 53.36 -18.52 -29.23
C PHE A 764 52.92 -19.74 -30.06
N MET A 765 52.18 -19.52 -31.16
CA MET A 765 51.64 -20.62 -31.97
C MET A 765 52.68 -21.25 -32.91
N GLY A 766 53.75 -20.54 -33.24
CA GLY A 766 54.71 -20.96 -34.24
C GLY A 766 54.15 -20.96 -35.68
N PRO A 767 54.91 -21.48 -36.65
CA PRO A 767 54.49 -21.55 -38.05
C PRO A 767 53.33 -22.53 -38.22
N LEU A 768 52.17 -22.04 -38.67
CA LEU A 768 51.00 -22.88 -38.94
C LEU A 768 51.00 -23.39 -40.38
N LYS A 769 50.17 -24.41 -40.67
CA LYS A 769 50.00 -24.99 -42.02
C LYS A 769 49.75 -23.91 -43.09
N LYS A 770 48.85 -22.97 -42.81
CA LYS A 770 48.52 -21.86 -43.73
C LYS A 770 49.71 -20.93 -44.03
N ASP A 771 50.58 -20.72 -43.04
CA ASP A 771 51.72 -19.81 -43.18
C ASP A 771 52.82 -20.50 -43.99
N ARG A 772 53.00 -21.83 -43.80
CA ARG A 772 53.87 -22.66 -44.65
C ARG A 772 53.42 -22.68 -46.10
N LEU A 773 52.12 -22.88 -46.34
CA LEU A 773 51.56 -22.86 -47.70
C LEU A 773 51.73 -21.49 -48.36
N ALA A 774 51.48 -20.40 -47.63
CA ALA A 774 51.70 -19.04 -48.16
C ALA A 774 53.16 -18.76 -48.54
N LYS A 775 54.13 -19.30 -47.77
CA LYS A 775 55.56 -19.21 -48.09
C LYS A 775 56.01 -20.10 -49.24
N GLN A 776 55.26 -21.15 -49.57
CA GLN A 776 55.55 -21.99 -50.75
C GLN A 776 54.94 -21.41 -52.02
N MET A 777 53.90 -20.57 -51.89
CA MET A 777 53.23 -19.89 -53.00
C MET A 777 53.84 -18.52 -53.35
N ALA A 778 54.53 -17.87 -52.40
CA ALA A 778 55.29 -16.65 -52.60
C ALA A 778 56.75 -17.00 -52.91
#